data_AF-A0A1B7P679-F1
#
_entry.id   AF-A0A1B7P679-F1
#
_cell.length_a   1.000
_cell.length_b   1.000
_cell.length_c   1.000
_cell.angle_alpha   90.00
_cell.angle_beta   90.00
_cell.angle_gamma   90.00
#
_symmetry.space_group_name_H-M   'P 1'
#
loop_
_entity.id
_entity.type
_entity.pdbx_description
1 polymer ?
#
loop_
_entity_poly.entity_id
_entity_poly.type
_entity_poly.pdbx_seq_one_letter_code
_entity_poly.pdbx_strand_id
1 'polypeptide(L)'
;MSTNIQSDSGKKSPKAEMTPSQEPPLAKKAKTTSMDSSFPVLLPEDPCLRMSDTEFEAYIFNNLPALTGVENAVGGMHIEKPDDSSSANAETTQPKTTNNAFVDALDRAASDPSGEKAHEAEMAMRNRRLTTNAGMAFASTQSPLLELFNQGGGEEDQDCNDNSLTTSLEQAWEVDPLMTLKIIWVTRSIHLGKGEKWMFYRQLGWLGQNHPRTLLRNLKWLYRPVIKTDAKEREGDKQVMVEKVSKVEDGDTVEVDDYDVIRGGSHGYWKDLLNILVLSAEEKFDMSDPEEVLLAYHRIPKKGRLTGRTLRRRPGGGRGGRGKGERVQEKRPKSQAEQKEASKAEEARRYEQVLNRLATNSFHRALHLAVARLFADQLRKDMLLLEAGNKNNNETALRDISLCAKWAPSLERFHDKHTLIASTIAELLFPDSGLDSNHREAYLKRAREQYRAHTLSPLRKALSIVERDISAETFSNIQYSQVPSVAMNQYKDIFYEKDRQHYTDYLEKVAKGEDTISGAVLTPGLLVKNVMSAPNSLREIMADMQWKTLVQRIKDSGALSSAIAVCDVSGSMEEPLNRQKIAPIHNAIGLSLVMAEVTKPPFGGRIITFSQDPSIHIVGDSSLTNRVADLQSSDWGYNTDFVKVFRQLILPLAVENKVPPEDMVKRVFVFSDMQFDEAQPKLSHFNPQEPAKAPKWETHQQIVAKEFRDHGYEVPDLVYWNLAERSGAVPVTADMEGTALVSGQSQALMKVFLEGGVFGEEEEEEEAEDGQGEGEDRKMEVVDGDGEWGVVQEQGNKKKKKVDPMGILRKIVGHEAFDMLRVVD
;
A
#
# COMPACT_ATOMS: atom_id res chain seq x y z
N MET A 1 -12.37 -33.61 -88.30
CA MET A 1 -12.98 -34.92 -87.99
C MET A 1 -14.27 -34.68 -87.22
N SER A 2 -15.38 -34.90 -87.93
CA SER A 2 -16.70 -35.37 -87.48
C SER A 2 -17.42 -34.70 -86.29
N THR A 3 -18.26 -33.72 -86.62
CA THR A 3 -19.73 -33.65 -86.42
C THR A 3 -20.44 -34.65 -85.47
N ASN A 4 -21.25 -34.14 -84.52
CA ASN A 4 -22.74 -34.26 -84.48
C ASN A 4 -23.29 -33.89 -83.07
N ILE A 5 -24.17 -32.90 -82.90
CA ILE A 5 -25.64 -32.80 -83.11
C ILE A 5 -26.47 -33.02 -81.81
N GLN A 6 -27.36 -32.03 -81.64
CA GLN A 6 -28.51 -31.80 -80.75
C GLN A 6 -29.33 -32.99 -80.24
N SER A 7 -29.96 -32.76 -79.07
CA SER A 7 -31.40 -32.97 -78.78
C SER A 7 -31.73 -32.33 -77.43
N ASP A 8 -32.95 -31.98 -77.03
CA ASP A 8 -34.11 -31.34 -77.64
C ASP A 8 -34.92 -30.76 -76.44
N SER A 9 -35.73 -29.77 -76.76
CA SER A 9 -36.61 -28.91 -75.99
C SER A 9 -37.70 -29.57 -75.13
N GLY A 10 -38.23 -28.82 -74.14
CA GLY A 10 -39.45 -29.23 -73.42
C GLY A 10 -39.94 -28.32 -72.29
N LYS A 11 -40.51 -27.15 -72.65
CA LYS A 11 -41.57 -26.38 -71.94
C LYS A 11 -41.30 -25.80 -70.53
N LYS A 12 -41.13 -24.47 -70.47
CA LYS A 12 -41.45 -23.62 -69.30
C LYS A 12 -42.61 -22.67 -69.65
N SER A 13 -43.68 -22.74 -68.87
CA SER A 13 -44.82 -21.80 -68.84
C SER A 13 -44.59 -20.71 -67.76
N PRO A 14 -45.34 -19.60 -67.78
CA PRO A 14 -44.80 -18.27 -67.42
C PRO A 14 -45.10 -17.77 -65.99
N LYS A 15 -44.34 -16.72 -65.66
CA LYS A 15 -44.50 -15.66 -64.64
C LYS A 15 -45.79 -15.63 -63.81
N ALA A 16 -45.60 -15.50 -62.50
CA ALA A 16 -46.41 -14.65 -61.63
C ALA A 16 -45.46 -13.79 -60.77
N GLU A 17 -45.57 -12.47 -60.90
CA GLU A 17 -44.94 -11.48 -60.02
C GLU A 17 -45.55 -11.57 -58.63
N MET A 18 -44.71 -11.65 -57.60
CA MET A 18 -45.05 -11.27 -56.23
C MET A 18 -43.93 -10.41 -55.67
N THR A 19 -44.21 -9.13 -55.51
CA THR A 19 -43.49 -8.18 -54.65
C THR A 19 -43.38 -8.73 -53.23
N PRO A 20 -42.20 -8.66 -52.58
CA PRO A 20 -42.12 -8.71 -51.13
C PRO A 20 -42.00 -7.28 -50.59
N SER A 21 -43.10 -6.79 -50.02
CA SER A 21 -43.04 -5.76 -48.99
C SER A 21 -42.34 -6.36 -47.77
N GLN A 22 -41.03 -6.20 -47.66
CA GLN A 22 -40.32 -6.37 -46.39
C GLN A 22 -40.11 -5.00 -45.79
N GLU A 23 -40.94 -4.65 -44.81
CA GLU A 23 -40.57 -3.65 -43.83
C GLU A 23 -39.21 -4.06 -43.21
N PRO A 24 -38.27 -3.12 -43.06
CA PRO A 24 -37.00 -3.43 -42.42
C PRO A 24 -37.28 -3.88 -40.97
N PRO A 25 -36.53 -4.87 -40.45
CA PRO A 25 -36.71 -5.31 -39.08
C PRO A 25 -36.45 -4.11 -38.16
N LEU A 26 -37.44 -3.78 -37.32
CA LEU A 26 -37.31 -2.79 -36.26
C LEU A 26 -36.01 -3.05 -35.49
N ALA A 27 -35.07 -2.12 -35.63
CA ALA A 27 -33.83 -2.12 -34.86
C ALA A 27 -34.20 -2.27 -33.38
N LYS A 28 -33.71 -3.32 -32.72
CA LYS A 28 -33.85 -3.46 -31.27
C LYS A 28 -33.29 -2.18 -30.65
N LYS A 29 -34.15 -1.33 -30.09
CA LYS A 29 -33.73 -0.18 -29.30
C LYS A 29 -32.76 -0.69 -28.25
N ALA A 30 -31.48 -0.33 -28.38
CA ALA A 30 -30.53 -0.57 -27.32
C ALA A 30 -31.08 0.17 -26.09
N LYS A 31 -31.28 -0.56 -24.98
CA LYS A 31 -31.65 0.06 -23.70
C LYS A 31 -30.45 0.88 -23.25
N THR A 32 -30.40 2.16 -23.61
CA THR A 32 -29.24 3.04 -23.35
C THR A 32 -29.49 4.03 -22.23
N THR A 33 -30.69 4.07 -21.67
CA THR A 33 -31.09 5.04 -20.63
C THR A 33 -31.44 4.33 -19.32
N SER A 34 -31.21 5.00 -18.18
CA SER A 34 -31.61 4.48 -16.86
C SER A 34 -33.13 4.31 -16.74
N MET A 35 -33.91 4.98 -17.60
CA MET A 35 -35.38 4.90 -17.61
C MET A 35 -35.89 3.56 -18.13
N ASP A 36 -35.16 2.92 -19.05
CA ASP A 36 -35.54 1.65 -19.69
C ASP A 36 -34.98 0.41 -18.96
N SER A 37 -34.21 0.65 -17.89
CA SER A 37 -33.55 -0.38 -17.11
C SER A 37 -34.52 -1.07 -16.15
N SER A 38 -34.32 -2.38 -16.00
CA SER A 38 -35.01 -3.19 -14.99
C SER A 38 -34.24 -3.27 -13.67
N PHE A 39 -33.09 -2.58 -13.57
CA PHE A 39 -32.30 -2.55 -12.35
C PHE A 39 -33.10 -1.85 -11.23
N PRO A 40 -33.20 -2.44 -10.03
CA PRO A 40 -33.95 -1.85 -8.93
C PRO A 40 -33.22 -0.63 -8.37
N VAL A 41 -33.91 0.52 -8.30
CA VAL A 41 -33.30 1.80 -7.89
C VAL A 41 -34.01 2.47 -6.71
N LEU A 42 -35.11 1.89 -6.23
CA LEU A 42 -35.94 2.53 -5.21
C LEU A 42 -35.17 2.57 -3.88
N LEU A 43 -34.89 3.77 -3.40
CA LEU A 43 -34.36 4.02 -2.06
C LEU A 43 -35.40 4.82 -1.27
N PRO A 44 -35.67 4.45 0.01
CA PRO A 44 -36.43 5.29 0.92
C PRO A 44 -35.83 6.70 0.99
N GLU A 45 -36.68 7.70 1.25
CA GLU A 45 -36.19 9.05 1.49
C GLU A 45 -35.44 9.10 2.82
N ASP A 46 -34.25 9.72 2.82
CA ASP A 46 -33.44 9.88 4.01
C ASP A 46 -33.31 11.37 4.35
N PRO A 47 -33.84 11.82 5.51
CA PRO A 47 -33.76 13.21 5.94
C PRO A 47 -32.32 13.74 6.01
N CYS A 48 -31.35 12.86 6.25
CA CYS A 48 -29.94 13.22 6.35
C CYS A 48 -29.38 13.74 5.03
N LEU A 49 -30.04 13.54 3.89
CA LEU A 49 -29.62 14.10 2.60
C LEU A 49 -29.89 15.60 2.48
N ARG A 50 -30.73 16.17 3.36
CA ARG A 50 -31.13 17.58 3.33
C ARG A 50 -30.49 18.43 4.44
N MET A 51 -29.79 17.80 5.38
CA MET A 51 -29.05 18.48 6.45
C MET A 51 -27.88 19.28 5.89
N SER A 52 -27.50 20.36 6.57
CA SER A 52 -26.18 20.97 6.38
C SER A 52 -25.06 20.01 6.80
N ASP A 53 -23.81 20.31 6.44
CA ASP A 53 -22.68 19.44 6.82
C ASP A 53 -22.46 19.39 8.33
N THR A 54 -22.64 20.52 9.02
CA THR A 54 -22.52 20.59 10.48
C THR A 54 -23.63 19.81 11.19
N GLU A 55 -24.87 19.92 10.71
CA GLU A 55 -26.00 19.13 11.21
C GLU A 55 -25.81 17.63 10.94
N PHE A 56 -25.31 17.28 9.76
CA PHE A 56 -25.04 15.89 9.39
C PHE A 56 -23.93 15.30 10.26
N GLU A 57 -22.81 16.01 10.44
CA GLU A 57 -21.74 15.57 11.35
C GLU A 57 -22.32 15.35 12.76
N ALA A 58 -22.98 16.35 13.34
CA ALA A 58 -23.60 16.22 14.66
C ALA A 58 -24.58 15.03 14.75
N TYR A 59 -25.38 14.80 13.70
CA TYR A 59 -26.27 13.65 13.62
C TYR A 59 -25.49 12.32 13.64
N ILE A 60 -24.43 12.18 12.84
CA ILE A 60 -23.59 10.98 12.81
C ILE A 60 -22.96 10.74 14.19
N PHE A 61 -22.36 11.76 14.79
CA PHE A 61 -21.73 11.65 16.11
C PHE A 61 -22.74 11.26 17.20
N ASN A 62 -23.97 11.77 17.16
CA ASN A 62 -25.00 11.41 18.13
C ASN A 62 -25.57 9.99 17.96
N ASN A 63 -25.55 9.44 16.74
CA ASN A 63 -26.20 8.15 16.43
C ASN A 63 -25.22 6.96 16.34
N LEU A 64 -23.92 7.22 16.31
CA LEU A 64 -22.89 6.19 16.42
C LEU A 64 -22.38 6.12 17.85
N PRO A 65 -22.12 4.92 18.39
CA PRO A 65 -21.58 4.79 19.73
C PRO A 65 -20.22 5.49 19.82
N ALA A 66 -19.98 6.21 20.94
CA ALA A 66 -18.64 6.61 21.34
C ALA A 66 -18.01 5.34 21.91
N LEU A 67 -17.29 4.60 21.08
CA LEU A 67 -16.63 3.39 21.55
C LEU A 67 -15.27 3.80 22.11
N THR A 68 -15.26 4.38 23.31
CA THR A 68 -14.08 4.43 24.18
C THR A 68 -14.10 3.21 25.07
N GLY A 69 -13.10 2.34 24.98
CA GLY A 69 -12.78 1.32 25.99
C GLY A 69 -13.93 0.36 26.36
N VAL A 70 -13.71 -0.94 26.26
CA VAL A 70 -14.64 -1.92 26.82
C VAL A 70 -14.59 -1.84 28.37
N GLU A 71 -15.24 -0.83 28.97
CA GLU A 71 -15.47 -0.74 30.41
C GLU A 71 -16.86 -1.25 30.81
N ASN A 72 -17.64 -1.84 29.90
CA ASN A 72 -18.91 -2.48 30.26
C ASN A 72 -19.11 -3.87 29.64
N ALA A 73 -18.02 -4.66 29.60
CA ALA A 73 -18.10 -6.12 29.56
C ALA A 73 -17.11 -6.79 30.54
N VAL A 74 -16.76 -6.14 31.66
CA VAL A 74 -16.23 -6.82 32.86
C VAL A 74 -16.87 -6.18 34.09
N GLY A 75 -18.15 -6.47 34.29
CA GLY A 75 -18.79 -6.33 35.60
C GLY A 75 -18.22 -7.37 36.55
N GLY A 76 -17.03 -7.09 37.08
CA GLY A 76 -16.39 -7.91 38.10
C GLY A 76 -14.87 -7.87 37.99
N MET A 77 -14.24 -6.76 38.39
CA MET A 77 -12.98 -6.73 39.15
C MET A 77 -12.55 -5.26 39.36
N HIS A 78 -12.81 -4.76 40.57
CA HIS A 78 -12.15 -3.56 41.08
C HIS A 78 -10.65 -3.84 41.29
N ILE A 79 -9.77 -2.96 40.81
CA ILE A 79 -8.38 -2.90 41.25
C ILE A 79 -8.13 -1.50 41.81
N GLU A 80 -7.80 -1.44 43.11
CA GLU A 80 -7.29 -0.27 43.81
C GLU A 80 -5.82 -0.01 43.45
N LYS A 81 -5.39 1.24 43.66
CA LYS A 81 -4.04 1.78 43.34
C LYS A 81 -2.88 0.96 43.95
N PRO A 82 -1.69 1.00 43.34
CA PRO A 82 -0.53 0.23 43.79
C PRO A 82 0.17 0.92 44.97
N ASP A 83 0.29 0.19 46.08
CA ASP A 83 1.36 0.40 47.05
C ASP A 83 2.52 -0.55 46.71
N ASP A 84 3.73 0.00 46.80
CA ASP A 84 4.98 -0.71 46.60
C ASP A 84 5.09 -1.92 47.55
N SER A 85 5.59 -3.03 47.00
CA SER A 85 5.84 -4.34 47.64
C SER A 85 4.64 -5.31 47.68
N SER A 86 4.50 -6.13 46.63
CA SER A 86 4.44 -7.60 46.75
C SER A 86 4.13 -8.25 45.40
N SER A 87 4.59 -9.49 45.29
CA SER A 87 4.51 -10.41 44.15
C SER A 87 3.20 -10.37 43.34
N ALA A 88 3.36 -10.15 42.02
CA ALA A 88 2.32 -10.34 41.02
C ALA A 88 1.76 -11.78 41.02
N ASN A 89 0.48 -11.92 41.38
CA ASN A 89 -0.33 -13.05 40.98
C ASN A 89 -1.07 -12.67 39.70
N ALA A 90 -0.52 -13.11 38.56
CA ALA A 90 -1.29 -13.22 37.34
C ALA A 90 -2.34 -14.32 37.52
N GLU A 91 -3.60 -14.04 37.18
CA GLU A 91 -4.55 -15.12 36.83
C GLU A 91 -4.10 -15.73 35.51
N THR A 92 -3.07 -16.56 35.61
CA THR A 92 -2.79 -17.61 34.64
C THR A 92 -4.06 -18.45 34.59
N THR A 93 -4.57 -18.75 33.39
CA THR A 93 -5.33 -19.99 33.19
C THR A 93 -4.41 -21.08 33.70
N GLN A 94 -4.62 -21.51 34.95
CA GLN A 94 -3.71 -22.47 35.53
C GLN A 94 -3.76 -23.69 34.62
N PRO A 95 -2.61 -24.21 34.15
CA PRO A 95 -2.60 -25.51 33.53
C PRO A 95 -3.34 -26.44 34.49
N LYS A 96 -4.14 -27.38 33.98
CA LYS A 96 -4.78 -28.39 34.83
C LYS A 96 -3.67 -29.15 35.54
N THR A 97 -3.23 -28.66 36.69
CA THR A 97 -2.19 -29.27 37.48
C THR A 97 -2.84 -30.39 38.24
N THR A 98 -2.22 -31.54 38.20
CA THR A 98 -2.65 -32.72 38.96
C THR A 98 -2.27 -32.60 40.44
N ASN A 99 -1.78 -31.43 40.88
CA ASN A 99 -1.14 -31.17 42.18
C ASN A 99 0.00 -32.16 42.50
N ASN A 100 0.55 -32.80 41.46
CA ASN A 100 1.69 -33.69 41.55
C ASN A 100 2.76 -33.19 40.58
N ALA A 101 3.79 -32.55 41.13
CA ALA A 101 4.84 -31.90 40.36
C ALA A 101 5.55 -32.82 39.36
N PHE A 102 5.62 -34.13 39.65
CA PHE A 102 6.22 -35.10 38.74
C PHE A 102 5.28 -35.49 37.60
N VAL A 103 3.98 -35.64 37.88
CA VAL A 103 2.97 -35.90 36.84
C VAL A 103 2.81 -34.67 35.94
N ASP A 104 2.80 -33.46 36.50
CA ASP A 104 2.79 -32.22 35.73
C ASP A 104 4.08 -32.01 34.91
N ALA A 105 5.21 -32.58 35.36
CA ALA A 105 6.45 -32.61 34.58
C ALA A 105 6.41 -33.67 33.47
N LEU A 106 5.81 -34.84 33.73
CA LEU A 106 5.58 -35.89 32.73
C LEU A 106 4.59 -35.44 31.65
N ASP A 107 3.51 -34.76 32.03
CA ASP A 107 2.52 -34.23 31.08
C ASP A 107 3.13 -33.12 30.22
N ARG A 108 3.97 -32.25 30.81
CA ARG A 108 4.77 -31.27 30.04
C ARG A 108 5.75 -31.97 29.09
N ALA A 109 6.50 -32.96 29.56
CA ALA A 109 7.43 -33.74 28.73
C ALA A 109 6.71 -34.58 27.65
N ALA A 110 5.46 -35.01 27.89
CA ALA A 110 4.65 -35.71 26.90
C ALA A 110 4.07 -34.75 25.84
N SER A 111 3.76 -33.51 26.24
CA SER A 111 3.23 -32.45 25.36
C SER A 111 4.31 -31.78 24.51
N ASP A 112 5.54 -31.74 25.01
CA ASP A 112 6.73 -31.19 24.35
C ASP A 112 7.96 -32.12 24.58
N PRO A 113 8.05 -33.26 23.88
CA PRO A 113 9.08 -34.28 24.11
C PRO A 113 10.51 -33.82 23.81
N SER A 114 10.67 -32.82 22.93
CA SER A 114 11.96 -32.20 22.62
C SER A 114 12.32 -31.07 23.58
N GLY A 115 11.36 -30.54 24.34
CA GLY A 115 11.53 -29.34 25.17
C GLY A 115 11.68 -28.04 24.36
N GLU A 116 11.46 -28.10 23.04
CA GLU A 116 11.68 -26.98 22.12
C GLU A 116 10.71 -25.84 22.40
N LYS A 117 9.42 -26.12 22.67
CA LYS A 117 8.43 -25.08 22.96
C LYS A 117 8.70 -24.40 24.29
N ALA A 118 9.11 -25.18 25.31
CA ALA A 118 9.50 -24.62 26.59
C ALA A 118 10.74 -23.73 26.47
N HIS A 119 11.72 -24.14 25.66
CA HIS A 119 12.92 -23.37 25.38
C HIS A 119 12.61 -22.09 24.57
N GLU A 120 11.76 -22.18 23.54
CA GLU A 120 11.29 -21.04 22.77
C GLU A 120 10.55 -20.02 23.64
N ALA A 121 9.68 -20.49 24.55
CA ALA A 121 8.97 -19.61 25.49
C ALA A 121 9.95 -18.94 26.48
N GLU A 122 10.94 -19.67 26.98
CA GLU A 122 11.99 -19.11 27.85
C GLU A 122 12.86 -18.08 27.12
N MET A 123 13.20 -18.34 25.85
CA MET A 123 13.93 -17.42 24.99
C MET A 123 13.10 -16.16 24.70
N ALA A 124 11.81 -16.32 24.37
CA ALA A 124 10.90 -15.21 24.12
C ALA A 124 10.72 -14.32 25.37
N MET A 125 10.66 -14.90 26.58
CA MET A 125 10.65 -14.14 27.84
C MET A 125 11.90 -13.25 28.02
N ARG A 126 13.02 -13.60 27.39
CA ARG A 126 14.25 -12.80 27.38
C ARG A 126 14.38 -11.92 26.13
N ASN A 127 13.31 -11.78 25.35
CA ASN A 127 13.26 -11.16 24.03
C ASN A 127 14.25 -11.77 23.02
N ARG A 128 14.40 -13.09 23.02
CA ARG A 128 15.32 -13.83 22.13
C ARG A 128 14.53 -14.80 21.26
N ARG A 129 14.92 -14.89 19.99
CA ARG A 129 14.35 -15.84 19.04
C ARG A 129 15.40 -16.29 18.04
N LEU A 130 15.20 -17.46 17.44
CA LEU A 130 15.97 -17.89 16.27
C LEU A 130 15.17 -17.58 15.01
N THR A 131 15.86 -17.14 13.95
CA THR A 131 15.28 -17.12 12.61
C THR A 131 15.02 -18.54 12.13
N THR A 132 14.26 -18.69 11.04
CA THR A 132 14.10 -19.98 10.33
C THR A 132 15.43 -20.62 9.93
N ASN A 133 16.48 -19.81 9.76
CA ASN A 133 17.82 -20.23 9.42
C ASN A 133 18.77 -20.29 10.64
N ALA A 134 18.22 -20.39 11.85
CA ALA A 134 18.95 -20.49 13.13
C ALA A 134 19.84 -19.28 13.46
N GLY A 135 19.61 -18.12 12.84
CA GLY A 135 20.22 -16.85 13.20
C GLY A 135 19.68 -16.31 14.52
N MET A 136 20.55 -15.70 15.35
CA MET A 136 20.13 -15.06 16.60
C MET A 136 19.49 -13.69 16.33
N ALA A 137 18.24 -13.52 16.76
CA ALA A 137 17.45 -12.31 16.57
C ALA A 137 16.53 -12.04 17.78
N PHE A 138 15.92 -10.87 17.83
CA PHE A 138 14.97 -10.53 18.90
C PHE A 138 13.60 -11.18 18.63
N ALA A 139 12.85 -11.47 19.70
CA ALA A 139 11.49 -11.98 19.56
C ALA A 139 10.47 -10.89 19.18
N SER A 140 10.76 -9.64 19.56
CA SER A 140 9.92 -8.46 19.42
C SER A 140 10.79 -7.20 19.36
N THR A 141 10.26 -6.14 18.74
CA THR A 141 10.89 -4.81 18.79
C THR A 141 10.72 -4.10 20.14
N GLN A 142 9.85 -4.65 21.01
CA GLN A 142 9.40 -4.08 22.28
C GLN A 142 8.59 -2.78 22.13
N SER A 143 8.07 -2.49 20.94
CA SER A 143 7.18 -1.36 20.66
C SER A 143 5.97 -1.81 19.85
N PRO A 144 4.74 -1.77 20.40
CA PRO A 144 3.53 -2.11 19.67
C PRO A 144 3.34 -1.27 18.40
N LEU A 145 3.71 0.02 18.45
CA LEU A 145 3.65 0.93 17.29
C LEU A 145 4.61 0.49 16.17
N LEU A 146 5.81 0.07 16.53
CA LEU A 146 6.80 -0.39 15.55
C LEU A 146 6.45 -1.78 15.00
N GLU A 147 5.84 -2.64 15.81
CA GLU A 147 5.30 -3.92 15.34
C GLU A 147 4.16 -3.70 14.34
N LEU A 148 3.18 -2.86 14.68
CA LEU A 148 2.11 -2.51 13.76
C LEU A 148 2.64 -1.87 12.47
N PHE A 149 3.59 -0.95 12.59
CA PHE A 149 4.21 -0.33 11.41
C PHE A 149 4.95 -1.35 10.56
N ASN A 150 5.56 -2.39 11.14
CA ASN A 150 6.31 -3.38 10.36
C ASN A 150 5.50 -4.60 9.93
N GLN A 151 4.28 -4.76 10.46
CA GLN A 151 3.40 -5.86 10.13
C GLN A 151 3.09 -5.90 8.63
N GLY A 152 3.13 -7.12 8.09
CA GLY A 152 2.99 -7.40 6.67
C GLY A 152 1.65 -8.03 6.29
N GLY A 153 1.30 -7.99 5.01
CA GLY A 153 0.03 -8.49 4.46
C GLY A 153 0.10 -9.82 3.72
N GLY A 154 1.11 -10.66 4.00
CA GLY A 154 1.32 -11.95 3.34
C GLY A 154 0.21 -12.97 3.59
N GLU A 155 -0.09 -13.81 2.57
CA GLU A 155 -1.12 -14.87 2.63
C GLU A 155 -0.78 -15.99 3.65
N GLU A 156 0.46 -16.08 4.14
CA GLU A 156 0.93 -17.12 5.07
C GLU A 156 0.39 -16.97 6.51
N ASP A 157 -0.18 -15.82 6.89
CA ASP A 157 -0.80 -15.62 8.20
C ASP A 157 -2.12 -16.41 8.38
N GLN A 158 -2.58 -17.16 7.37
CA GLN A 158 -3.78 -18.02 7.50
C GLN A 158 -3.56 -19.26 8.38
N ASP A 159 -2.32 -19.71 8.57
CA ASP A 159 -2.02 -20.91 9.39
C ASP A 159 -1.59 -20.56 10.84
N CYS A 160 -1.40 -19.28 11.17
CA CYS A 160 -1.03 -18.81 12.52
C CYS A 160 -1.99 -17.72 13.02
N ASN A 161 -3.08 -18.14 13.70
CA ASN A 161 -4.02 -17.32 14.48
C ASN A 161 -4.29 -15.90 13.92
N ASP A 162 -5.44 -15.74 13.29
CA ASP A 162 -6.12 -14.48 12.87
C ASP A 162 -6.15 -13.35 13.94
N ASN A 163 -5.67 -13.62 15.16
CA ASN A 163 -5.56 -12.69 16.28
C ASN A 163 -4.31 -11.79 16.25
N SER A 164 -3.30 -12.05 15.40
CA SER A 164 -2.04 -11.28 15.42
C SER A 164 -2.23 -9.80 15.10
N LEU A 165 -2.84 -9.46 13.95
CA LEU A 165 -3.06 -8.07 13.54
C LEU A 165 -4.03 -7.30 14.44
N THR A 166 -5.11 -7.95 14.88
CA THR A 166 -6.08 -7.37 15.81
C THR A 166 -5.40 -7.00 17.13
N THR A 167 -4.61 -7.92 17.70
CA THR A 167 -3.86 -7.68 18.93
C THR A 167 -2.86 -6.54 18.75
N SER A 168 -2.13 -6.50 17.63
CA SER A 168 -1.19 -5.41 17.35
C SER A 168 -1.87 -4.04 17.27
N LEU A 169 -3.05 -3.96 16.63
CA LEU A 169 -3.82 -2.72 16.56
C LEU A 169 -4.34 -2.29 17.94
N GLU A 170 -4.87 -3.23 18.73
CA GLU A 170 -5.34 -2.96 20.09
C GLU A 170 -4.22 -2.43 20.97
N GLN A 171 -3.07 -3.12 21.00
CA GLN A 171 -1.91 -2.71 21.79
C GLN A 171 -1.32 -1.37 21.31
N ALA A 172 -1.22 -1.15 20.00
CA ALA A 172 -0.75 0.12 19.45
C ALA A 172 -1.72 1.27 19.80
N TRP A 173 -3.03 1.03 19.70
CA TRP A 173 -4.05 2.02 20.02
C TRP A 173 -4.07 2.37 21.50
N GLU A 174 -3.86 1.40 22.39
CA GLU A 174 -3.72 1.65 23.84
C GLU A 174 -2.50 2.52 24.17
N VAL A 175 -1.41 2.38 23.41
CA VAL A 175 -0.18 3.19 23.59
C VAL A 175 -0.38 4.61 23.07
N ASP A 176 -0.79 4.76 21.81
CA ASP A 176 -1.03 6.07 21.19
C ASP A 176 -2.05 5.92 20.03
N PRO A 177 -3.32 6.31 20.28
CA PRO A 177 -4.38 6.27 19.26
C PRO A 177 -4.06 7.09 18.01
N LEU A 178 -3.47 8.28 18.18
CA LEU A 178 -3.22 9.19 17.06
C LEU A 178 -2.07 8.68 16.20
N MET A 179 -0.99 8.21 16.83
CA MET A 179 0.13 7.59 16.12
C MET A 179 -0.30 6.30 15.42
N THR A 180 -1.15 5.50 16.05
CA THR A 180 -1.77 4.31 15.44
C THR A 180 -2.61 4.68 14.21
N LEU A 181 -3.46 5.70 14.31
CA LEU A 181 -4.22 6.22 13.18
C LEU A 181 -3.31 6.69 12.05
N LYS A 182 -2.24 7.41 12.37
CA LYS A 182 -1.24 7.85 11.39
C LYS A 182 -0.53 6.67 10.72
N ILE A 183 -0.18 5.62 11.47
CA ILE A 183 0.41 4.37 10.94
C ILE A 183 -0.55 3.71 9.94
N ILE A 184 -1.85 3.62 10.26
CA ILE A 184 -2.88 3.09 9.35
C ILE A 184 -2.90 3.90 8.03
N TRP A 185 -2.81 5.23 8.10
CA TRP A 185 -2.74 6.08 6.90
C TRP A 185 -1.44 5.93 6.12
N VAL A 186 -0.30 5.73 6.80
CA VAL A 186 1.00 5.42 6.18
C VAL A 186 0.94 4.09 5.43
N THR A 187 0.23 3.08 5.95
CA THR A 187 -0.02 1.82 5.22
C THR A 187 -0.62 2.11 3.84
N ARG A 188 -1.58 3.03 3.75
CA ARG A 188 -2.23 3.38 2.47
C ARG A 188 -1.44 4.35 1.61
N SER A 189 -0.76 5.32 2.21
CA SER A 189 -0.22 6.50 1.52
C SER A 189 0.65 6.13 0.32
N ILE A 190 0.25 6.56 -0.88
CA ILE A 190 0.95 6.20 -2.15
C ILE A 190 2.26 6.96 -2.28
N HIS A 191 2.30 8.19 -1.78
CA HIS A 191 3.40 9.13 -2.01
C HIS A 191 4.37 9.23 -0.84
N LEU A 192 3.93 8.89 0.38
CA LEU A 192 4.69 9.03 1.62
C LEU A 192 4.70 7.75 2.48
N GLY A 193 4.17 6.64 1.96
CA GLY A 193 4.01 5.41 2.74
C GLY A 193 4.09 4.15 1.90
N LYS A 194 3.47 3.08 2.38
CA LYS A 194 3.62 1.73 1.82
C LYS A 194 2.77 1.45 0.58
N GLY A 195 1.67 2.19 0.39
CA GLY A 195 0.75 1.95 -0.73
C GLY A 195 -0.03 0.63 -0.65
N GLU A 196 -0.07 -0.01 0.53
CA GLU A 196 -0.65 -1.33 0.79
C GLU A 196 -2.17 -1.23 1.02
N LYS A 197 -2.88 -1.10 -0.10
CA LYS A 197 -4.34 -0.92 -0.11
C LYS A 197 -5.12 -2.04 0.59
N TRP A 198 -4.70 -3.30 0.49
CA TRP A 198 -5.45 -4.43 1.06
C TRP A 198 -5.31 -4.52 2.57
N MET A 199 -4.08 -4.39 3.09
CA MET A 199 -3.83 -4.27 4.53
C MET A 199 -4.58 -3.07 5.12
N PHE A 200 -4.55 -1.93 4.42
CA PHE A 200 -5.30 -0.76 4.82
C PHE A 200 -6.80 -1.03 4.97
N TYR A 201 -7.43 -1.79 4.07
CA TYR A 201 -8.86 -2.11 4.21
C TYR A 201 -9.17 -3.00 5.41
N ARG A 202 -8.27 -3.94 5.75
CA ARG A 202 -8.39 -4.75 6.98
C ARG A 202 -8.27 -3.85 8.22
N GLN A 203 -7.23 -3.03 8.29
CA GLN A 203 -7.03 -2.05 9.37
C GLN A 203 -8.22 -1.09 9.52
N LEU A 204 -8.80 -0.62 8.40
CA LEU A 204 -10.01 0.20 8.43
C LEU A 204 -11.26 -0.60 8.87
N GLY A 205 -11.34 -1.89 8.57
CA GLY A 205 -12.39 -2.77 9.08
C GLY A 205 -12.38 -2.82 10.61
N TRP A 206 -11.21 -3.02 11.20
CA TRP A 206 -11.02 -2.93 12.66
C TRP A 206 -11.34 -1.52 13.20
N LEU A 207 -10.86 -0.46 12.54
CA LEU A 207 -11.16 0.91 12.95
C LEU A 207 -12.66 1.21 12.87
N GLY A 208 -13.38 0.69 11.88
CA GLY A 208 -14.82 0.85 11.75
C GLY A 208 -15.63 0.08 12.81
N GLN A 209 -15.10 -1.02 13.32
CA GLN A 209 -15.73 -1.81 14.38
C GLN A 209 -15.49 -1.21 15.77
N ASN A 210 -14.30 -0.67 16.01
CA ASN A 210 -13.87 -0.21 17.33
C ASN A 210 -13.92 1.31 17.50
N HIS A 211 -13.67 2.09 16.44
CA HIS A 211 -13.59 3.55 16.45
C HIS A 211 -14.31 4.16 15.23
N PRO A 212 -15.63 3.93 15.10
CA PRO A 212 -16.41 4.29 13.92
C PRO A 212 -16.46 5.80 13.65
N ARG A 213 -16.46 6.64 14.70
CA ARG A 213 -16.52 8.10 14.53
C ARG A 213 -15.19 8.63 13.99
N THR A 214 -14.09 8.11 14.51
CA THR A 214 -12.73 8.38 14.06
C THR A 214 -12.54 7.99 12.60
N LEU A 215 -13.01 6.81 12.19
CA LEU A 215 -12.99 6.43 10.77
C LEU A 215 -13.73 7.47 9.91
N LEU A 216 -14.99 7.77 10.22
CA LEU A 216 -15.82 8.65 9.39
C LEU A 216 -15.26 10.07 9.30
N ARG A 217 -14.75 10.63 10.40
CA ARG A 217 -14.14 11.97 10.45
C ARG A 217 -12.96 12.11 9.49
N ASN A 218 -12.20 11.03 9.29
CA ASN A 218 -10.96 11.06 8.52
C ASN A 218 -11.10 10.61 7.06
N LEU A 219 -12.26 10.10 6.62
CA LEU A 219 -12.44 9.57 5.25
C LEU A 219 -12.10 10.58 4.15
N LYS A 220 -12.37 11.87 4.35
CA LYS A 220 -12.09 12.94 3.38
C LYS A 220 -10.60 13.03 3.03
N TRP A 221 -9.73 12.67 3.96
CA TRP A 221 -8.27 12.74 3.79
C TRP A 221 -7.70 11.64 2.88
N LEU A 222 -8.51 10.67 2.46
CA LEU A 222 -8.09 9.70 1.44
C LEU A 222 -7.94 10.31 0.05
N TYR A 223 -8.74 11.32 -0.29
CA TYR A 223 -8.75 11.90 -1.63
C TYR A 223 -8.31 13.37 -1.68
N ARG A 224 -8.37 14.10 -0.56
CA ARG A 224 -7.95 15.50 -0.52
C ARG A 224 -6.46 15.62 -0.82
N PRO A 225 -6.04 16.63 -1.60
CA PRO A 225 -4.66 16.78 -2.07
C PRO A 225 -3.75 17.35 -0.98
N VAL A 226 -3.46 16.59 0.08
CA VAL A 226 -2.70 17.07 1.26
C VAL A 226 -1.18 16.85 1.16
N ILE A 227 -0.70 16.27 0.06
CA ILE A 227 0.71 15.91 -0.12
C ILE A 227 1.35 16.84 -1.17
N LYS A 228 2.42 17.54 -0.80
CA LYS A 228 3.21 18.31 -1.76
C LYS A 228 3.85 17.39 -2.82
N THR A 229 3.78 17.79 -4.09
CA THR A 229 4.42 17.04 -5.18
C THR A 229 5.64 17.79 -5.69
N ASP A 230 6.74 17.07 -5.93
CA ASP A 230 8.04 17.62 -6.34
C ASP A 230 8.07 18.07 -7.83
N ALA A 231 6.90 18.38 -8.42
CA ALA A 231 6.84 18.82 -9.80
C ALA A 231 7.51 20.19 -9.90
N LYS A 232 8.62 20.26 -10.66
CA LYS A 232 9.36 21.51 -10.92
C LYS A 232 8.38 22.66 -11.18
N GLU A 233 8.54 23.72 -10.40
CA GLU A 233 7.82 24.97 -10.56
C GLU A 233 7.83 25.38 -12.03
N ARG A 234 6.65 25.59 -12.61
CA ARG A 234 6.56 26.24 -13.91
C ARG A 234 6.65 27.75 -13.66
N GLU A 235 7.39 28.44 -14.51
CA GLU A 235 7.58 29.90 -14.43
C GLU A 235 6.22 30.61 -14.32
N GLY A 236 5.90 31.14 -13.12
CA GLY A 236 4.61 31.77 -12.79
C GLY A 236 3.83 31.15 -11.62
N ASP A 237 4.18 29.96 -11.14
CA ASP A 237 3.55 29.35 -9.96
C ASP A 237 4.17 29.96 -8.68
N LYS A 238 3.63 31.08 -8.19
CA LYS A 238 3.88 31.48 -6.80
C LYS A 238 3.14 30.50 -5.89
N GLN A 239 3.88 29.62 -5.20
CA GLN A 239 3.32 28.82 -4.12
C GLN A 239 2.74 29.77 -3.07
N VAL A 240 1.41 29.82 -2.98
CA VAL A 240 0.76 30.30 -1.77
C VAL A 240 0.84 29.13 -0.81
N MET A 241 1.81 29.15 0.12
CA MET A 241 1.56 28.49 1.39
C MET A 241 0.27 29.11 1.89
N VAL A 242 -0.80 28.32 2.01
CA VAL A 242 -1.89 28.73 2.89
C VAL A 242 -1.27 28.65 4.27
N GLU A 243 -0.70 29.78 4.72
CA GLU A 243 -0.35 29.98 6.11
C GLU A 243 -1.54 29.53 6.95
N LYS A 244 -1.29 28.70 7.97
CA LYS A 244 -2.24 28.53 9.08
C LYS A 244 -2.65 29.94 9.50
N VAL A 245 -3.87 30.36 9.14
CA VAL A 245 -4.38 31.65 9.58
C VAL A 245 -4.46 31.56 11.10
N SER A 246 -3.53 32.24 11.76
CA SER A 246 -3.48 32.35 13.20
C SER A 246 -4.76 33.03 13.67
N LYS A 247 -5.29 32.49 14.77
CA LYS A 247 -6.50 32.91 15.46
C LYS A 247 -6.69 34.43 15.44
N VAL A 248 -7.81 34.87 14.88
CA VAL A 248 -8.38 36.18 15.23
C VAL A 248 -9.17 35.96 16.52
N GLU A 249 -8.82 36.68 17.58
CA GLU A 249 -9.61 36.79 18.80
C GLU A 249 -10.95 37.44 18.46
N ASP A 250 -11.98 36.63 18.21
CA ASP A 250 -13.33 36.84 18.72
C ASP A 250 -14.20 35.62 18.39
N GLY A 251 -14.90 35.13 19.41
CA GLY A 251 -15.51 33.81 19.45
C GLY A 251 -16.62 33.58 18.43
N ASP A 252 -16.29 32.84 17.37
CA ASP A 252 -17.05 31.69 16.85
C ASP A 252 -16.17 31.02 15.77
N THR A 253 -15.20 30.19 16.21
CA THR A 253 -14.25 29.57 15.27
C THR A 253 -14.85 28.32 14.65
N VAL A 254 -15.39 28.45 13.43
CA VAL A 254 -15.45 27.33 12.49
C VAL A 254 -14.01 27.04 12.08
N GLU A 255 -13.43 25.91 12.51
CA GLU A 255 -12.14 25.44 12.01
C GLU A 255 -12.24 25.29 10.49
N VAL A 256 -11.66 26.23 9.74
CA VAL A 256 -11.54 26.11 8.28
C VAL A 256 -10.38 25.12 8.04
N ASP A 257 -10.74 23.85 7.86
CA ASP A 257 -9.84 22.74 7.53
C ASP A 257 -9.17 22.94 6.16
N ASP A 258 -8.24 23.89 6.02
CA ASP A 258 -7.49 24.06 4.78
C ASP A 258 -6.07 23.50 4.86
N TYR A 259 -6.01 22.17 4.68
CA TYR A 259 -4.78 21.40 4.50
C TYR A 259 -4.50 21.11 3.02
N ASP A 260 -5.31 21.66 2.10
CA ASP A 260 -5.17 21.33 0.69
C ASP A 260 -3.94 22.00 0.10
N VAL A 261 -3.14 21.19 -0.59
CA VAL A 261 -1.99 21.64 -1.36
C VAL A 261 -2.44 21.81 -2.81
N ILE A 262 -2.21 23.01 -3.36
CA ILE A 262 -2.48 23.30 -4.76
C ILE A 262 -1.68 22.33 -5.64
N ARG A 263 -2.38 21.56 -6.48
CA ARG A 263 -1.79 20.48 -7.31
C ARG A 263 -1.04 19.41 -6.49
N GLY A 264 -1.45 19.22 -5.23
CA GLY A 264 -0.96 18.16 -4.36
C GLY A 264 -1.47 16.76 -4.71
N GLY A 265 -0.81 15.75 -4.16
CA GLY A 265 -1.26 14.35 -4.16
C GLY A 265 -2.10 14.01 -2.93
N SER A 266 -2.77 12.87 -2.97
CA SER A 266 -3.60 12.34 -1.88
C SER A 266 -3.03 11.03 -1.34
N HIS A 267 -3.35 10.66 -0.10
CA HIS A 267 -2.91 9.37 0.46
C HIS A 267 -3.47 8.18 -0.32
N GLY A 268 -4.72 8.27 -0.76
CA GLY A 268 -5.41 7.24 -1.52
C GLY A 268 -6.11 7.81 -2.76
N TYR A 269 -7.23 7.19 -3.12
CA TYR A 269 -8.07 7.57 -4.25
C TYR A 269 -9.54 7.58 -3.83
N TRP A 270 -10.38 8.29 -4.58
CA TRP A 270 -11.84 8.19 -4.49
C TRP A 270 -12.39 6.76 -4.55
N LYS A 271 -11.69 5.84 -5.23
CA LYS A 271 -12.08 4.43 -5.30
C LYS A 271 -12.01 3.73 -3.94
N ASP A 272 -11.14 4.18 -3.02
CA ASP A 272 -11.03 3.59 -1.69
C ASP A 272 -12.35 3.72 -0.93
N LEU A 273 -12.99 4.90 -0.99
CA LEU A 273 -14.31 5.16 -0.40
C LEU A 273 -15.39 4.20 -0.91
N LEU A 274 -15.38 3.91 -2.22
CA LEU A 274 -16.35 2.99 -2.79
C LEU A 274 -16.05 1.54 -2.44
N ASN A 275 -14.77 1.16 -2.32
CA ASN A 275 -14.39 -0.20 -1.95
C ASN A 275 -14.76 -0.50 -0.49
N ILE A 276 -14.48 0.41 0.46
CA ILE A 276 -14.88 0.23 1.86
C ILE A 276 -16.40 0.16 2.01
N LEU A 277 -17.15 0.93 1.22
CA LEU A 277 -18.61 0.87 1.24
C LEU A 277 -19.13 -0.48 0.71
N VAL A 278 -18.53 -1.01 -0.34
CA VAL A 278 -18.85 -2.37 -0.85
C VAL A 278 -18.58 -3.43 0.20
N LEU A 279 -17.41 -3.39 0.85
CA LEU A 279 -17.08 -4.31 1.95
C LEU A 279 -18.12 -4.20 3.08
N SER A 280 -18.56 -2.99 3.42
CA SER A 280 -19.55 -2.76 4.48
C SER A 280 -20.95 -3.25 4.09
N ALA A 281 -21.32 -3.14 2.81
CA ALA A 281 -22.59 -3.64 2.28
C ALA A 281 -22.64 -5.18 2.28
N GLU A 282 -21.50 -5.82 1.99
CA GLU A 282 -21.36 -7.29 1.95
C GLU A 282 -21.02 -7.91 3.32
N GLU A 283 -21.03 -7.12 4.41
CA GLU A 283 -20.70 -7.57 5.77
C GLU A 283 -19.29 -8.18 5.88
N LYS A 284 -18.35 -7.59 5.12
CA LYS A 284 -16.93 -7.97 5.02
C LYS A 284 -16.01 -6.77 5.25
N PHE A 285 -16.53 -5.74 5.91
CA PHE A 285 -15.73 -4.61 6.40
C PHE A 285 -15.29 -4.90 7.82
N ASP A 286 -14.33 -5.82 7.89
CA ASP A 286 -13.75 -6.41 9.09
C ASP A 286 -12.29 -6.80 8.76
N MET A 287 -11.72 -7.73 9.52
CA MET A 287 -10.35 -8.22 9.31
C MET A 287 -10.22 -9.32 8.24
N SER A 288 -11.31 -9.74 7.59
CA SER A 288 -11.28 -10.76 6.54
C SER A 288 -10.61 -10.27 5.26
N ASP A 289 -10.21 -11.19 4.37
CA ASP A 289 -9.57 -10.85 3.09
C ASP A 289 -10.51 -9.99 2.21
N PRO A 290 -10.23 -8.69 2.01
CA PRO A 290 -11.08 -7.81 1.21
C PRO A 290 -11.16 -8.24 -0.26
N GLU A 291 -10.18 -9.02 -0.73
CA GLU A 291 -10.12 -9.47 -2.10
C GLU A 291 -11.18 -10.54 -2.42
N GLU A 292 -11.70 -11.27 -1.41
CA GLU A 292 -12.80 -12.21 -1.58
C GLU A 292 -14.05 -11.53 -2.17
N VAL A 293 -14.28 -10.27 -1.81
CA VAL A 293 -15.41 -9.48 -2.33
C VAL A 293 -14.99 -8.68 -3.55
N LEU A 294 -13.90 -7.91 -3.43
CA LEU A 294 -13.55 -6.87 -4.40
C LEU A 294 -13.02 -7.45 -5.73
N LEU A 295 -12.54 -8.70 -5.74
CA LEU A 295 -12.02 -9.35 -6.94
C LEU A 295 -12.82 -10.57 -7.41
N ALA A 296 -13.78 -11.10 -6.62
CA ALA A 296 -14.60 -12.25 -7.03
C ALA A 296 -15.27 -12.06 -8.40
N TYR A 297 -15.66 -10.83 -8.74
CA TYR A 297 -16.39 -10.50 -9.96
C TYR A 297 -15.51 -10.28 -11.20
N HIS A 298 -14.18 -10.22 -11.07
CA HIS A 298 -13.26 -10.15 -12.22
C HIS A 298 -12.94 -11.55 -12.79
N ARG A 299 -13.36 -12.62 -12.10
CA ARG A 299 -13.20 -14.02 -12.53
C ARG A 299 -14.33 -14.48 -13.45
N ILE A 300 -14.44 -13.91 -14.64
CA ILE A 300 -15.01 -14.64 -15.79
C ILE A 300 -13.93 -14.75 -16.86
N PRO A 301 -13.14 -15.84 -16.88
CA PRO A 301 -12.29 -16.13 -18.02
C PRO A 301 -13.19 -16.25 -19.26
N LYS A 302 -12.95 -15.41 -20.28
CA LYS A 302 -13.44 -15.69 -21.63
C LYS A 302 -12.90 -17.05 -22.04
N LYS A 303 -13.77 -17.92 -22.54
CA LYS A 303 -13.48 -19.28 -23.02
C LYS A 303 -12.18 -19.33 -23.82
N GLY A 304 -11.09 -19.81 -23.21
CA GLY A 304 -9.93 -20.31 -23.93
C GLY A 304 -10.24 -21.75 -24.38
N ARG A 305 -10.18 -21.99 -25.69
CA ARG A 305 -10.23 -23.34 -26.27
C ARG A 305 -9.19 -24.22 -25.57
N LEU A 306 -9.64 -25.27 -24.88
CA LEU A 306 -8.79 -26.35 -24.41
C LEU A 306 -8.14 -27.03 -25.62
N THR A 307 -6.87 -26.74 -25.89
CA THR A 307 -6.02 -27.65 -26.64
C THR A 307 -5.57 -28.75 -25.68
N GLY A 308 -6.11 -29.94 -25.89
CA GLY A 308 -5.80 -31.11 -25.08
C GLY A 308 -4.32 -31.49 -25.19
N ARG A 309 -3.65 -31.59 -24.04
CA ARG A 309 -2.46 -32.41 -23.89
C ARG A 309 -2.58 -33.19 -22.58
N THR A 310 -3.18 -34.37 -22.69
CA THR A 310 -3.23 -35.39 -21.64
C THR A 310 -1.82 -35.91 -21.37
N LEU A 311 -1.21 -35.47 -20.27
CA LEU A 311 -0.06 -36.15 -19.67
C LEU A 311 -0.58 -37.33 -18.84
N ARG A 312 -0.42 -38.55 -19.38
CA ARG A 312 -0.62 -39.82 -18.65
C ARG A 312 0.37 -39.87 -17.47
N ARG A 313 -0.11 -39.77 -16.23
CA ARG A 313 0.64 -40.23 -15.05
C ARG A 313 0.47 -41.74 -14.92
N ARG A 314 1.59 -42.46 -14.81
CA ARG A 314 1.69 -43.88 -14.45
C ARG A 314 1.19 -44.11 -13.00
N PRO A 315 0.59 -45.26 -12.68
CA PRO A 315 0.15 -45.60 -11.32
C PRO A 315 1.29 -46.25 -10.52
N GLY A 316 1.50 -45.80 -9.27
CA GLY A 316 2.43 -46.39 -8.31
C GLY A 316 2.01 -45.99 -6.89
N GLY A 317 1.82 -46.98 -6.02
CA GLY A 317 1.00 -46.93 -4.81
C GLY A 317 1.55 -46.13 -3.60
N GLY A 318 0.64 -45.83 -2.66
CA GLY A 318 0.95 -45.28 -1.36
C GLY A 318 -0.30 -44.75 -0.65
N ARG A 319 -0.98 -45.60 0.12
CA ARG A 319 -2.17 -45.28 0.92
C ARG A 319 -1.82 -44.37 2.10
N GLY A 320 -2.54 -43.27 2.25
CA GLY A 320 -2.65 -42.47 3.48
C GLY A 320 -3.90 -41.61 3.41
N GLY A 321 -4.91 -41.94 4.21
CA GLY A 321 -6.24 -41.35 4.13
C GLY A 321 -6.28 -39.88 4.57
N ARG A 322 -6.90 -39.03 3.75
CA ARG A 322 -7.41 -37.72 4.15
C ARG A 322 -8.91 -37.68 3.86
N GLY A 323 -9.66 -37.29 4.89
CA GLY A 323 -11.12 -37.23 4.88
C GLY A 323 -11.66 -36.43 3.71
N LYS A 324 -12.72 -36.95 3.09
CA LYS A 324 -13.54 -36.20 2.14
C LYS A 324 -14.35 -35.18 2.94
N GLY A 325 -13.91 -33.93 2.96
CA GLY A 325 -14.85 -32.82 3.10
C GLY A 325 -15.75 -32.83 1.86
N GLU A 326 -17.07 -32.87 2.07
CA GLU A 326 -18.06 -32.69 1.01
C GLU A 326 -17.88 -31.30 0.38
N ARG A 327 -17.23 -31.25 -0.78
CA ARG A 327 -17.32 -30.09 -1.67
C ARG A 327 -18.75 -30.06 -2.22
N VAL A 328 -19.58 -29.16 -1.70
CA VAL A 328 -20.86 -28.78 -2.29
C VAL A 328 -20.58 -28.34 -3.73
N GLN A 329 -20.92 -29.19 -4.70
CA GLN A 329 -20.87 -28.82 -6.12
C GLN A 329 -22.07 -27.91 -6.40
N GLU A 330 -21.87 -26.60 -6.36
CA GLU A 330 -22.85 -25.67 -6.90
C GLU A 330 -23.13 -26.00 -8.38
N LYS A 331 -24.38 -26.33 -8.68
CA LYS A 331 -24.86 -26.61 -10.05
C LYS A 331 -24.76 -25.33 -10.87
N ARG A 332 -23.76 -25.25 -11.76
CA ARG A 332 -23.65 -24.16 -12.73
C ARG A 332 -24.83 -24.19 -13.73
N PRO A 333 -25.49 -23.05 -14.02
CA PRO A 333 -26.61 -22.97 -14.94
C PRO A 333 -26.18 -23.35 -16.37
N LYS A 334 -26.92 -24.28 -16.97
CA LYS A 334 -26.58 -24.94 -18.24
C LYS A 334 -27.12 -24.18 -19.45
N SER A 335 -28.13 -23.33 -19.29
CA SER A 335 -28.76 -22.55 -20.37
C SER A 335 -28.59 -21.03 -20.22
N GLN A 336 -28.69 -20.28 -21.32
CA GLN A 336 -28.66 -18.80 -21.29
C GLN A 336 -29.85 -18.19 -20.53
N ALA A 337 -30.98 -18.88 -20.48
CA ALA A 337 -32.16 -18.45 -19.72
C ALA A 337 -31.90 -18.59 -18.21
N GLU A 338 -31.40 -19.75 -17.77
CA GLU A 338 -31.02 -20.00 -16.37
C GLU A 338 -29.94 -19.01 -15.89
N GLN A 339 -28.98 -18.66 -16.74
CA GLN A 339 -27.97 -17.65 -16.39
C GLN A 339 -28.56 -16.25 -16.19
N LYS A 340 -29.53 -15.85 -17.03
CA LYS A 340 -30.21 -14.56 -16.89
C LYS A 340 -31.10 -14.53 -15.65
N GLU A 341 -31.78 -15.62 -15.35
CA GLU A 341 -32.63 -15.75 -14.18
C GLU A 341 -31.80 -15.75 -12.89
N ALA A 342 -30.72 -16.53 -12.83
CA ALA A 342 -29.78 -16.51 -11.71
C ALA A 342 -29.16 -15.13 -11.50
N SER A 343 -28.79 -14.42 -12.58
CA SER A 343 -28.29 -13.04 -12.48
C SER A 343 -29.32 -12.08 -11.91
N LYS A 344 -30.61 -12.21 -12.29
CA LYS A 344 -31.69 -11.37 -11.77
C LYS A 344 -32.01 -11.68 -10.30
N ALA A 345 -32.02 -12.95 -9.93
CA ALA A 345 -32.24 -13.37 -8.55
C ALA A 345 -31.12 -12.84 -7.63
N GLU A 346 -29.87 -12.95 -8.08
CA GLU A 346 -28.72 -12.42 -7.35
C GLU A 346 -28.70 -10.88 -7.28
N GLU A 347 -29.22 -10.20 -8.30
CA GLU A 347 -29.42 -8.75 -8.27
C GLU A 347 -30.50 -8.33 -7.27
N ALA A 348 -31.64 -9.04 -7.23
CA ALA A 348 -32.69 -8.82 -6.24
C ALA A 348 -32.20 -9.09 -4.81
N ARG A 349 -31.45 -10.18 -4.60
CA ARG A 349 -30.83 -10.52 -3.30
C ARG A 349 -29.93 -9.38 -2.80
N ARG A 350 -29.03 -8.87 -3.65
CA ARG A 350 -28.16 -7.74 -3.29
C ARG A 350 -28.96 -6.48 -2.99
N TYR A 351 -29.97 -6.18 -3.80
CA TYR A 351 -30.83 -5.02 -3.58
C TYR A 351 -31.53 -5.07 -2.21
N GLU A 352 -32.11 -6.23 -1.85
CA GLU A 352 -32.73 -6.44 -0.53
C GLU A 352 -31.70 -6.32 0.60
N GLN A 353 -30.50 -6.89 0.42
CA GLN A 353 -29.41 -6.79 1.38
C GLN A 353 -29.01 -5.32 1.62
N VAL A 354 -28.81 -4.53 0.56
CA VAL A 354 -28.47 -3.10 0.68
C VAL A 354 -29.56 -2.34 1.44
N LEU A 355 -30.84 -2.56 1.12
CA LEU A 355 -31.94 -1.92 1.84
C LEU A 355 -31.98 -2.31 3.31
N ASN A 356 -31.76 -3.59 3.62
CA ASN A 356 -31.68 -4.06 4.99
C ASN A 356 -30.53 -3.38 5.74
N ARG A 357 -29.32 -3.37 5.15
CA ARG A 357 -28.13 -2.76 5.77
C ARG A 357 -28.33 -1.27 6.05
N LEU A 358 -28.92 -0.53 5.12
CA LEU A 358 -29.25 0.88 5.32
C LEU A 358 -30.28 1.08 6.45
N ALA A 359 -31.23 0.16 6.62
CA ALA A 359 -32.26 0.25 7.64
C ALA A 359 -31.78 -0.19 9.04
N THR A 360 -30.91 -1.20 9.12
CA THR A 360 -30.58 -1.89 10.39
C THR A 360 -29.22 -1.54 10.96
N ASN A 361 -28.27 -1.07 10.15
CA ASN A 361 -26.90 -0.80 10.59
C ASN A 361 -26.58 0.70 10.50
N SER A 362 -26.55 1.36 11.66
CA SER A 362 -26.31 2.81 11.77
C SER A 362 -24.96 3.22 11.19
N PHE A 363 -23.90 2.44 11.41
CA PHE A 363 -22.57 2.68 10.84
C PHE A 363 -22.56 2.59 9.32
N HIS A 364 -23.15 1.54 8.73
CA HIS A 364 -23.24 1.39 7.28
C HIS A 364 -24.03 2.54 6.65
N ARG A 365 -25.17 2.91 7.23
CA ARG A 365 -25.96 4.05 6.79
C ARG A 365 -25.15 5.35 6.86
N ALA A 366 -24.44 5.59 7.97
CA ALA A 366 -23.56 6.75 8.14
C ALA A 366 -22.45 6.80 7.07
N LEU A 367 -21.76 5.67 6.87
CA LEU A 367 -20.72 5.52 5.85
C LEU A 367 -21.25 5.77 4.44
N HIS A 368 -22.41 5.20 4.11
CA HIS A 368 -23.07 5.38 2.81
C HIS A 368 -23.39 6.85 2.53
N LEU A 369 -24.00 7.53 3.51
CA LEU A 369 -24.37 8.94 3.40
C LEU A 369 -23.13 9.86 3.34
N ALA A 370 -22.11 9.60 4.17
CA ALA A 370 -20.87 10.35 4.17
C ALA A 370 -20.15 10.23 2.82
N VAL A 371 -19.98 9.01 2.30
CA VAL A 371 -19.38 8.78 0.98
C VAL A 371 -20.20 9.46 -0.13
N ALA A 372 -21.54 9.35 -0.09
CA ALA A 372 -22.40 9.99 -1.09
C ALA A 372 -22.24 11.51 -1.11
N ARG A 373 -22.19 12.15 0.07
CA ARG A 373 -21.97 13.59 0.23
C ARG A 373 -20.63 14.02 -0.34
N LEU A 374 -19.53 13.35 0.07
CA LEU A 374 -18.18 13.65 -0.43
C LEU A 374 -18.12 13.63 -1.97
N PHE A 375 -18.71 12.60 -2.60
CA PHE A 375 -18.79 12.52 -4.06
C PHE A 375 -19.65 13.64 -4.66
N ALA A 376 -20.85 13.86 -4.12
CA ALA A 376 -21.76 14.89 -4.63
C ALA A 376 -21.13 16.27 -4.55
N ASP A 377 -20.52 16.64 -3.42
CA ASP A 377 -19.91 17.95 -3.21
C ASP A 377 -18.76 18.20 -4.18
N GLN A 378 -17.86 17.23 -4.34
CA GLN A 378 -16.77 17.37 -5.30
C GLN A 378 -17.28 17.40 -6.75
N LEU A 379 -18.27 16.59 -7.12
CA LEU A 379 -18.84 16.63 -8.47
C LEU A 379 -19.52 17.97 -8.77
N ARG A 380 -20.17 18.62 -7.79
CA ARG A 380 -20.71 19.98 -7.97
C ARG A 380 -19.57 20.98 -8.24
N LYS A 381 -18.50 20.93 -7.45
CA LYS A 381 -17.31 21.78 -7.64
C LYS A 381 -16.70 21.57 -9.04
N ASP A 382 -16.50 20.31 -9.44
CA ASP A 382 -15.95 19.95 -10.75
C ASP A 382 -16.85 20.41 -11.90
N MET A 383 -18.19 20.34 -11.75
CA MET A 383 -19.12 20.85 -12.76
C MET A 383 -19.06 22.37 -12.91
N LEU A 384 -18.91 23.12 -11.80
CA LEU A 384 -18.73 24.57 -11.85
C LEU A 384 -17.42 24.95 -12.57
N LEU A 385 -16.33 24.21 -12.29
CA LEU A 385 -15.06 24.38 -12.99
C LEU A 385 -15.18 24.08 -14.49
N LEU A 386 -15.90 23.01 -14.85
CA LEU A 386 -16.16 22.68 -16.25
C LEU A 386 -16.97 23.76 -16.97
N GLU A 387 -18.01 24.29 -16.32
CA GLU A 387 -18.82 25.37 -16.88
C GLU A 387 -18.01 26.65 -17.06
N ALA A 388 -17.22 27.03 -16.06
CA ALA A 388 -16.33 28.20 -16.12
C ALA A 388 -15.27 28.04 -17.22
N GLY A 389 -14.68 26.84 -17.34
CA GLY A 389 -13.74 26.48 -18.39
C GLY A 389 -14.34 26.62 -19.79
N ASN A 390 -15.55 26.10 -20.00
CA ASN A 390 -16.24 26.14 -21.30
C ASN A 390 -16.77 27.53 -21.67
N LYS A 391 -17.31 28.29 -20.71
CA LYS A 391 -17.90 29.62 -20.97
C LYS A 391 -16.83 30.69 -21.19
N ASN A 392 -15.72 30.61 -20.46
CA ASN A 392 -14.71 31.67 -20.42
C ASN A 392 -13.38 31.28 -21.08
N ASN A 393 -13.30 30.13 -21.78
CA ASN A 393 -12.05 29.53 -22.27
C ASN A 393 -10.95 29.49 -21.20
N ASN A 394 -11.33 29.24 -19.94
CA ASN A 394 -10.42 29.23 -18.81
C ASN A 394 -9.75 27.85 -18.71
N GLU A 395 -8.60 27.69 -19.36
CA GLU A 395 -7.81 26.45 -19.29
C GLU A 395 -7.41 26.06 -17.87
N THR A 396 -7.17 27.04 -16.99
CA THR A 396 -6.80 26.79 -15.60
C THR A 396 -7.94 26.08 -14.86
N ALA A 397 -9.17 26.55 -15.03
CA ALA A 397 -10.35 25.91 -14.44
C ALA A 397 -10.54 24.46 -14.93
N LEU A 398 -10.22 24.17 -16.19
CA LEU A 398 -10.29 22.80 -16.72
C LEU A 398 -9.18 21.90 -16.13
N ARG A 399 -8.02 22.45 -15.82
CA ARG A 399 -6.91 21.72 -15.18
C ARG A 399 -7.17 21.43 -13.71
N ASP A 400 -7.98 22.25 -13.05
CA ASP A 400 -8.33 22.09 -11.63
C ASP A 400 -9.50 21.11 -11.40
N ILE A 401 -10.09 20.55 -12.47
CA ILE A 401 -11.12 19.50 -12.37
C ILE A 401 -10.51 18.27 -11.68
N SER A 402 -11.13 17.83 -10.59
CA SER A 402 -10.62 16.71 -9.82
C SER A 402 -10.80 15.36 -10.54
N LEU A 403 -10.10 14.32 -10.05
CA LEU A 403 -10.30 12.94 -10.51
C LEU A 403 -11.58 12.28 -9.95
N CYS A 404 -12.47 13.02 -9.27
CA CYS A 404 -13.67 12.47 -8.66
C CYS A 404 -14.56 11.75 -9.69
N ALA A 405 -14.88 12.40 -10.82
CA ALA A 405 -15.73 11.83 -11.86
C ALA A 405 -15.15 10.55 -12.51
N LYS A 406 -13.82 10.39 -12.53
CA LYS A 406 -13.17 9.15 -12.98
C LYS A 406 -13.58 7.96 -12.13
N TRP A 407 -13.60 8.15 -10.82
CA TRP A 407 -13.88 7.09 -9.85
C TRP A 407 -15.35 6.99 -9.45
N ALA A 408 -16.13 8.04 -9.69
CA ALA A 408 -17.54 8.08 -9.37
C ALA A 408 -18.30 6.85 -9.93
N PRO A 409 -19.23 6.26 -9.17
CA PRO A 409 -19.84 4.98 -9.48
C PRO A 409 -20.63 5.09 -10.80
N SER A 410 -20.32 4.22 -11.75
CA SER A 410 -21.11 4.09 -12.98
C SER A 410 -22.36 3.28 -12.69
N LEU A 411 -23.49 3.70 -13.25
CA LEU A 411 -24.78 3.02 -13.06
C LEU A 411 -24.68 1.54 -13.43
N GLU A 412 -25.25 0.68 -12.59
CA GLU A 412 -25.39 -0.77 -12.81
C GLU A 412 -24.04 -1.50 -12.99
N ARG A 413 -22.94 -0.88 -12.55
CA ARG A 413 -21.61 -1.50 -12.46
C ARG A 413 -21.32 -1.91 -11.03
N PHE A 414 -20.14 -2.48 -10.81
CA PHE A 414 -19.75 -3.14 -9.56
C PHE A 414 -20.18 -2.35 -8.31
N HIS A 415 -19.67 -1.14 -8.08
CA HIS A 415 -19.98 -0.38 -6.88
C HIS A 415 -21.47 -0.08 -6.71
N ASP A 416 -22.16 0.35 -7.78
CA ASP A 416 -23.61 0.66 -7.72
C ASP A 416 -24.47 -0.59 -7.51
N LYS A 417 -24.07 -1.74 -8.06
CA LYS A 417 -24.76 -3.03 -7.84
C LYS A 417 -24.68 -3.52 -6.39
N HIS A 418 -23.59 -3.20 -5.71
CA HIS A 418 -23.35 -3.63 -4.34
C HIS A 418 -23.85 -2.64 -3.29
N THR A 419 -24.14 -1.38 -3.66
CA THR A 419 -24.37 -0.32 -2.66
C THR A 419 -25.51 0.63 -3.00
N LEU A 420 -25.98 0.69 -4.26
CA LEU A 420 -26.91 1.71 -4.77
C LEU A 420 -26.46 3.17 -4.58
N ILE A 421 -25.18 3.37 -4.26
CA ILE A 421 -24.60 4.69 -3.95
C ILE A 421 -24.80 5.72 -5.06
N ALA A 422 -24.89 5.29 -6.33
CA ALA A 422 -25.10 6.22 -7.44
C ALA A 422 -26.51 6.84 -7.40
N SER A 423 -27.51 6.14 -6.85
CA SER A 423 -28.85 6.71 -6.62
C SER A 423 -28.79 7.84 -5.59
N THR A 424 -28.08 7.64 -4.48
CA THR A 424 -27.94 8.66 -3.43
C THR A 424 -27.12 9.87 -3.88
N ILE A 425 -26.02 9.66 -4.61
CA ILE A 425 -25.26 10.76 -5.23
C ILE A 425 -26.13 11.53 -6.23
N ALA A 426 -26.89 10.82 -7.07
CA ALA A 426 -27.77 11.46 -8.05
C ALA A 426 -28.87 12.28 -7.39
N GLU A 427 -29.46 11.80 -6.31
CA GLU A 427 -30.46 12.53 -5.53
C GLU A 427 -29.89 13.80 -4.89
N LEU A 428 -28.66 13.74 -4.34
CA LEU A 428 -27.98 14.92 -3.81
C LEU A 428 -27.70 15.97 -4.89
N LEU A 429 -27.32 15.55 -6.09
CA LEU A 429 -27.01 16.45 -7.20
C LEU A 429 -28.27 17.03 -7.88
N PHE A 430 -29.34 16.25 -7.93
CA PHE A 430 -30.58 16.59 -8.63
C PHE A 430 -31.79 16.40 -7.69
N PRO A 431 -31.92 17.23 -6.64
CA PRO A 431 -33.04 17.16 -5.72
C PRO A 431 -34.36 17.40 -6.47
N ASP A 432 -35.44 16.78 -6.02
CA ASP A 432 -36.76 16.98 -6.60
C ASP A 432 -37.21 18.44 -6.39
N SER A 433 -37.07 19.27 -7.43
CA SER A 433 -37.41 20.69 -7.42
C SER A 433 -38.71 20.99 -8.17
N GLY A 434 -39.62 20.01 -8.28
CA GLY A 434 -40.96 20.22 -8.87
C GLY A 434 -41.31 19.30 -10.03
N LEU A 435 -41.04 17.99 -9.91
CA LEU A 435 -41.58 16.99 -10.83
C LEU A 435 -42.68 16.18 -10.14
N ASP A 436 -43.78 16.00 -10.85
CA ASP A 436 -45.06 15.42 -10.38
C ASP A 436 -44.87 14.18 -9.46
N SER A 437 -45.30 14.31 -8.21
CA SER A 437 -44.91 13.53 -7.02
C SER A 437 -45.40 12.07 -6.97
N ASN A 438 -45.79 11.47 -8.08
CA ASN A 438 -46.56 10.23 -8.02
C ASN A 438 -45.73 8.94 -7.97
N HIS A 439 -44.42 8.93 -8.26
CA HIS A 439 -43.59 7.71 -8.17
C HIS A 439 -42.11 7.99 -7.82
N ARG A 440 -41.71 7.80 -6.55
CA ARG A 440 -40.31 7.91 -6.04
C ARG A 440 -39.29 7.18 -6.92
N GLU A 441 -39.62 5.99 -7.39
CA GLU A 441 -38.74 5.21 -8.28
C GLU A 441 -38.50 5.94 -9.61
N ALA A 442 -39.52 6.57 -10.19
CA ALA A 442 -39.38 7.32 -11.44
C ALA A 442 -38.50 8.57 -11.27
N TYR A 443 -38.62 9.26 -10.14
CA TYR A 443 -37.71 10.35 -9.76
C TYR A 443 -36.26 9.86 -9.71
N LEU A 444 -35.99 8.77 -8.99
CA LEU A 444 -34.62 8.23 -8.85
C LEU A 444 -34.05 7.77 -10.21
N LYS A 445 -34.85 7.15 -11.09
CA LYS A 445 -34.42 6.82 -12.46
C LYS A 445 -34.04 8.07 -13.25
N ARG A 446 -34.82 9.14 -13.13
CA ARG A 446 -34.52 10.42 -13.79
C ARG A 446 -33.27 11.08 -13.22
N ALA A 447 -33.13 11.13 -11.90
CA ALA A 447 -31.93 11.68 -11.23
C ALA A 447 -30.67 10.91 -11.66
N ARG A 448 -30.72 9.58 -11.69
CA ARG A 448 -29.61 8.73 -12.18
C ARG A 448 -29.25 9.02 -13.63
N GLU A 449 -30.26 9.23 -14.49
CA GLU A 449 -30.03 9.61 -15.88
C GLU A 449 -29.38 11.00 -15.98
N GLN A 450 -29.79 11.98 -15.16
CA GLN A 450 -29.17 13.29 -15.09
C GLN A 450 -27.70 13.20 -14.62
N TYR A 451 -27.43 12.43 -13.56
CA TYR A 451 -26.09 12.15 -13.08
C TYR A 451 -25.20 11.52 -14.16
N ARG A 452 -25.70 10.54 -14.91
CA ARG A 452 -24.96 9.92 -16.01
C ARG A 452 -24.69 10.91 -17.14
N ALA A 453 -25.72 11.62 -17.61
CA ALA A 453 -25.68 12.39 -18.85
C ALA A 453 -25.10 13.81 -18.66
N HIS A 454 -25.42 14.48 -17.56
CA HIS A 454 -25.08 15.89 -17.31
C HIS A 454 -23.96 16.07 -16.30
N THR A 455 -23.58 15.04 -15.54
CA THR A 455 -22.42 15.10 -14.63
C THR A 455 -21.28 14.22 -15.11
N LEU A 456 -21.46 12.89 -15.12
CA LEU A 456 -20.36 11.96 -15.41
C LEU A 456 -19.85 12.05 -16.85
N SER A 457 -20.76 12.03 -17.83
CA SER A 457 -20.36 12.06 -19.24
C SER A 457 -19.53 13.30 -19.60
N PRO A 458 -19.93 14.53 -19.27
CA PRO A 458 -19.13 15.72 -19.59
C PRO A 458 -17.83 15.79 -18.80
N LEU A 459 -17.82 15.52 -17.49
CA LEU A 459 -16.59 15.55 -16.68
C LEU A 459 -15.58 14.51 -17.14
N ARG A 460 -16.00 13.27 -17.39
CA ARG A 460 -15.12 12.21 -17.89
C ARG A 460 -14.57 12.50 -19.30
N LYS A 461 -15.28 13.31 -20.09
CA LYS A 461 -14.78 13.80 -21.39
C LYS A 461 -13.69 14.85 -21.17
N ALA A 462 -13.92 15.80 -20.26
CA ALA A 462 -12.93 16.83 -19.92
C ALA A 462 -11.64 16.23 -19.33
N LEU A 463 -11.76 15.16 -18.53
CA LEU A 463 -10.64 14.41 -17.97
C LEU A 463 -9.90 13.48 -18.97
N SER A 464 -10.32 13.43 -20.24
CA SER A 464 -9.68 12.60 -21.29
C SER A 464 -9.45 11.13 -20.87
N ILE A 465 -10.47 10.52 -20.25
CA ILE A 465 -10.39 9.12 -19.78
C ILE A 465 -10.32 8.17 -20.97
N VAL A 466 -9.19 7.47 -21.13
CA VAL A 466 -8.89 6.62 -22.30
C VAL A 466 -9.90 5.51 -22.52
N GLU A 467 -10.52 4.98 -21.45
CA GLU A 467 -11.52 3.92 -21.54
C GLU A 467 -12.74 4.35 -22.39
N ARG A 468 -13.00 5.66 -22.52
CA ARG A 468 -14.04 6.19 -23.39
C ARG A 468 -13.69 5.96 -24.86
N ASP A 469 -12.50 6.38 -25.28
CA ASP A 469 -12.05 6.24 -26.66
C ASP A 469 -11.77 4.78 -27.01
N ILE A 470 -11.24 3.99 -26.07
CA ILE A 470 -11.08 2.53 -26.23
C ILE A 470 -12.45 1.87 -26.48
N SER A 471 -13.48 2.24 -25.71
CA SER A 471 -14.82 1.66 -25.84
C SER A 471 -15.55 2.13 -27.11
N ALA A 472 -15.28 3.35 -27.56
CA ALA A 472 -15.84 3.92 -28.79
C ALA A 472 -15.03 3.55 -30.05
N GLU A 473 -13.90 2.85 -29.90
CA GLU A 473 -12.93 2.55 -30.95
C GLU A 473 -12.36 3.80 -31.65
N THR A 474 -12.28 4.93 -30.94
CA THR A 474 -11.78 6.22 -31.44
C THR A 474 -10.35 6.50 -30.97
N PHE A 475 -9.43 5.56 -31.23
CA PHE A 475 -8.03 5.62 -30.76
C PHE A 475 -7.27 6.88 -31.22
N SER A 476 -7.62 7.45 -32.36
CA SER A 476 -7.04 8.71 -32.87
C SER A 476 -7.20 9.91 -31.94
N ASN A 477 -8.14 9.85 -30.99
CA ASN A 477 -8.35 10.91 -29.99
C ASN A 477 -7.39 10.79 -28.79
N ILE A 478 -6.72 9.64 -28.63
CA ILE A 478 -5.90 9.36 -27.46
C ILE A 478 -4.55 10.07 -27.60
N GLN A 479 -4.30 11.01 -26.68
CA GLN A 479 -2.99 11.65 -26.55
C GLN A 479 -2.11 10.82 -25.62
N TYR A 480 -1.28 9.94 -26.18
CA TYR A 480 -0.47 8.97 -25.41
C TYR A 480 0.43 9.61 -24.34
N SER A 481 0.95 10.82 -24.58
CA SER A 481 1.76 11.58 -23.62
C SER A 481 1.03 11.99 -22.34
N GLN A 482 -0.30 12.08 -22.40
CA GLN A 482 -1.13 12.43 -21.24
C GLN A 482 -1.68 11.19 -20.52
N VAL A 483 -1.46 9.99 -21.05
CA VAL A 483 -2.00 8.75 -20.47
C VAL A 483 -1.24 8.40 -19.19
N PRO A 484 -1.94 8.26 -18.04
CA PRO A 484 -1.29 7.90 -16.78
C PRO A 484 -0.60 6.54 -16.83
N SER A 485 0.48 6.37 -16.06
CA SER A 485 1.35 5.18 -16.07
C SER A 485 0.60 3.84 -15.89
N VAL A 486 -0.38 3.81 -14.98
CA VAL A 486 -1.19 2.61 -14.70
C VAL A 486 -2.09 2.27 -15.89
N ALA A 487 -2.75 3.27 -16.48
CA ALA A 487 -3.59 3.06 -17.66
C ALA A 487 -2.74 2.63 -18.86
N MET A 488 -1.56 3.26 -19.04
CA MET A 488 -0.59 2.88 -20.06
C MET A 488 -0.17 1.42 -19.91
N ASN A 489 0.19 0.98 -18.71
CA ASN A 489 0.58 -0.41 -18.47
C ASN A 489 -0.58 -1.40 -18.66
N GLN A 490 -1.81 -1.01 -18.31
CA GLN A 490 -3.01 -1.84 -18.43
C GLN A 490 -3.47 -2.03 -19.88
N TYR A 491 -3.38 -0.99 -20.70
CA TYR A 491 -3.96 -0.94 -22.05
C TYR A 491 -2.93 -1.00 -23.19
N LYS A 492 -1.62 -1.06 -22.88
CA LYS A 492 -0.53 -1.12 -23.89
C LYS A 492 -0.75 -2.15 -24.99
N ASP A 493 -1.24 -3.34 -24.65
CA ASP A 493 -1.47 -4.40 -25.63
C ASP A 493 -2.62 -3.99 -26.58
N ILE A 494 -3.68 -3.35 -26.06
CA ILE A 494 -4.79 -2.83 -26.88
C ILE A 494 -4.32 -1.68 -27.76
N PHE A 495 -3.53 -0.74 -27.23
CA PHE A 495 -2.97 0.37 -28.01
C PHE A 495 -2.10 -0.14 -29.16
N TYR A 496 -1.25 -1.13 -28.89
CA TYR A 496 -0.41 -1.73 -29.92
C TYR A 496 -1.22 -2.51 -30.97
N GLU A 497 -2.26 -3.26 -30.55
CA GLU A 497 -3.08 -4.05 -31.47
C GLU A 497 -4.02 -3.18 -32.34
N LYS A 498 -4.55 -2.09 -31.78
CA LYS A 498 -5.61 -1.29 -32.41
C LYS A 498 -5.14 0.03 -33.01
N ASP A 499 -4.00 0.56 -32.56
CA ASP A 499 -3.48 1.86 -32.98
C ASP A 499 -1.94 1.87 -33.07
N ARG A 500 -1.41 0.85 -33.75
CA ARG A 500 0.02 0.56 -33.83
C ARG A 500 0.88 1.75 -34.27
N GLN A 501 0.42 2.51 -35.27
CA GLN A 501 1.22 3.58 -35.87
C GLN A 501 1.46 4.71 -34.87
N HIS A 502 0.40 5.37 -34.39
CA HIS A 502 0.52 6.48 -33.45
C HIS A 502 1.19 6.06 -32.14
N TYR A 503 0.93 4.83 -31.68
CA TYR A 503 1.55 4.31 -30.48
C TYR A 503 3.07 4.09 -30.65
N THR A 504 3.50 3.55 -31.79
CA THR A 504 4.94 3.38 -32.09
C THR A 504 5.63 4.74 -32.24
N ASP A 505 5.00 5.68 -32.96
CA ASP A 505 5.53 7.04 -33.14
C ASP A 505 5.69 7.77 -31.78
N TYR A 506 4.75 7.57 -30.86
CA TYR A 506 4.87 8.07 -29.48
C TYR A 506 6.07 7.44 -28.75
N LEU A 507 6.24 6.12 -28.81
CA LEU A 507 7.37 5.44 -28.16
C LEU A 507 8.72 5.91 -28.74
N GLU A 508 8.80 6.16 -30.04
CA GLU A 508 10.01 6.71 -30.68
C GLU A 508 10.33 8.13 -30.19
N LYS A 509 9.30 8.99 -30.03
CA LYS A 509 9.49 10.34 -29.47
C LYS A 509 9.97 10.30 -28.03
N VAL A 510 9.40 9.41 -27.20
CA VAL A 510 9.87 9.22 -25.82
C VAL A 510 11.31 8.72 -25.81
N ALA A 511 11.69 7.81 -26.72
CA ALA A 511 13.06 7.29 -26.82
C ALA A 511 14.08 8.39 -27.19
N LYS A 512 13.66 9.36 -28.01
CA LYS A 512 14.46 10.54 -28.39
C LYS A 512 14.48 11.64 -27.33
N GLY A 513 13.69 11.52 -26.26
CA GLY A 513 13.51 12.56 -25.25
C GLY A 513 12.65 13.75 -25.71
N GLU A 514 11.95 13.61 -26.84
CA GLU A 514 11.02 14.62 -27.37
C GLU A 514 9.65 14.60 -26.63
N ASP A 515 9.37 13.51 -25.91
CA ASP A 515 8.16 13.31 -25.12
C ASP A 515 8.49 12.56 -23.82
N THR A 516 7.56 12.54 -22.87
CA THR A 516 7.76 11.90 -21.56
C THR A 516 6.70 10.84 -21.28
N ILE A 517 7.10 9.74 -20.66
CA ILE A 517 6.15 8.75 -20.14
C ILE A 517 5.95 8.95 -18.64
N SER A 518 4.70 8.88 -18.18
CA SER A 518 4.46 8.86 -16.74
C SER A 518 5.04 7.58 -16.13
N GLY A 519 5.98 7.73 -15.19
CA GLY A 519 6.54 6.65 -14.35
C GLY A 519 6.01 6.67 -12.90
N ALA A 520 5.09 7.57 -12.59
CA ALA A 520 4.79 8.03 -11.22
C ALA A 520 4.36 6.96 -10.21
N VAL A 521 3.54 6.01 -10.66
CA VAL A 521 2.76 5.15 -9.77
C VAL A 521 3.25 3.70 -9.75
N LEU A 522 4.18 3.33 -10.63
CA LEU A 522 4.67 1.95 -10.68
C LEU A 522 5.85 1.78 -9.71
N THR A 523 5.83 0.70 -8.93
CA THR A 523 6.92 0.37 -8.02
C THR A 523 8.14 -0.19 -8.79
N PRO A 524 9.37 -0.02 -8.29
CA PRO A 524 10.57 -0.61 -8.88
C PRO A 524 10.43 -2.11 -9.12
N GLY A 525 9.88 -2.85 -8.14
CA GLY A 525 9.71 -4.30 -8.26
C GLY A 525 8.73 -4.72 -9.36
N LEU A 526 7.67 -3.93 -9.63
CA LEU A 526 6.78 -4.21 -10.75
C LEU A 526 7.49 -4.02 -12.10
N LEU A 527 8.36 -3.01 -12.23
CA LEU A 527 9.15 -2.79 -13.44
C LEU A 527 10.16 -3.93 -13.65
N VAL A 528 10.89 -4.32 -12.61
CA VAL A 528 11.82 -5.47 -12.63
C VAL A 528 11.08 -6.74 -13.03
N LYS A 529 9.93 -7.02 -12.41
CA LYS A 529 9.09 -8.17 -12.77
C LYS A 529 8.64 -8.17 -14.23
N ASN A 530 8.22 -7.01 -14.75
CA ASN A 530 7.78 -6.90 -16.14
C ASN A 530 8.89 -7.27 -17.13
N VAL A 531 10.12 -6.86 -16.82
CA VAL A 531 11.30 -7.14 -17.62
C VAL A 531 11.71 -8.62 -17.52
N MET A 532 11.71 -9.18 -16.30
CA MET A 532 11.99 -10.61 -16.07
C MET A 532 10.97 -11.55 -16.73
N SER A 533 9.69 -11.16 -16.79
CA SER A 533 8.62 -12.02 -17.31
C SER A 533 8.54 -12.07 -18.83
N ALA A 534 9.11 -11.09 -19.54
CA ALA A 534 8.96 -10.96 -21.00
C ALA A 534 10.18 -10.26 -21.64
N PRO A 535 11.37 -10.88 -21.60
CA PRO A 535 12.58 -10.32 -22.21
C PRO A 535 12.40 -10.16 -23.73
N ASN A 536 12.99 -9.11 -24.32
CA ASN A 536 12.94 -8.77 -25.74
C ASN A 536 11.54 -8.38 -26.26
N SER A 537 10.79 -7.57 -25.52
CA SER A 537 9.44 -7.14 -25.91
C SER A 537 9.25 -5.62 -25.81
N LEU A 538 8.19 -5.09 -26.43
CA LEU A 538 7.80 -3.68 -26.24
C LEU A 538 7.65 -3.29 -24.76
N ARG A 539 7.37 -4.27 -23.89
CA ARG A 539 7.25 -4.07 -22.45
C ARG A 539 8.59 -3.70 -21.81
N GLU A 540 9.70 -4.19 -22.34
CA GLU A 540 11.04 -3.86 -21.86
C GLU A 540 11.39 -2.39 -22.17
N ILE A 541 11.15 -1.94 -23.41
CA ILE A 541 11.39 -0.54 -23.80
C ILE A 541 10.58 0.41 -22.91
N MET A 542 9.29 0.10 -22.72
CA MET A 542 8.43 0.88 -21.84
C MET A 542 8.91 0.85 -20.38
N ALA A 543 9.32 -0.31 -19.88
CA ALA A 543 9.79 -0.44 -18.50
C ALA A 543 11.07 0.38 -18.28
N ASP A 544 12.01 0.40 -19.23
CA ASP A 544 13.22 1.21 -19.18
C ASP A 544 12.91 2.72 -19.15
N MET A 545 11.96 3.18 -19.98
CA MET A 545 11.53 4.59 -19.99
C MET A 545 10.82 4.98 -18.68
N GLN A 546 9.95 4.10 -18.16
CA GLN A 546 9.27 4.32 -16.89
C GLN A 546 10.25 4.33 -15.72
N TRP A 547 11.28 3.49 -15.77
CA TRP A 547 12.35 3.42 -14.80
C TRP A 547 13.17 4.72 -14.75
N LYS A 548 13.60 5.24 -15.90
CA LYS A 548 14.32 6.52 -15.99
C LYS A 548 13.52 7.66 -15.34
N THR A 549 12.22 7.70 -15.62
CA THR A 549 11.31 8.70 -15.03
C THR A 549 11.15 8.52 -13.52
N LEU A 550 11.10 7.28 -13.04
CA LEU A 550 11.01 6.95 -11.62
C LEU A 550 12.27 7.40 -10.87
N VAL A 551 13.45 7.03 -11.36
CA VAL A 551 14.74 7.40 -10.75
C VAL A 551 14.93 8.91 -10.75
N GLN A 552 14.66 9.59 -11.87
CA GLN A 552 14.82 11.04 -11.95
C GLN A 552 13.98 11.75 -10.89
N ARG A 553 12.75 11.30 -10.66
CA ARG A 553 11.87 11.91 -9.67
C ARG A 553 12.35 11.72 -8.23
N ILE A 554 12.97 10.58 -7.93
CA ILE A 554 13.57 10.35 -6.62
C ILE A 554 14.79 11.27 -6.46
N LYS A 555 15.60 11.44 -7.51
CA LYS A 555 16.71 12.41 -7.54
C LYS A 555 16.23 13.85 -7.36
N ASP A 556 15.09 14.19 -7.94
CA ASP A 556 14.47 15.51 -7.78
C ASP A 556 13.98 15.74 -6.33
N SER A 557 13.69 14.67 -5.57
CA SER A 557 13.34 14.74 -4.14
C SER A 557 14.56 14.83 -3.21
N GLY A 558 15.78 14.75 -3.75
CA GLY A 558 17.02 14.70 -2.96
C GLY A 558 17.94 13.57 -3.40
N ALA A 559 19.07 13.45 -2.73
CA ALA A 559 20.08 12.44 -3.03
C ALA A 559 20.52 11.70 -1.77
N LEU A 560 21.09 10.51 -1.96
CA LEU A 560 21.80 9.79 -0.91
C LEU A 560 23.30 10.07 -1.03
N SER A 561 23.98 10.21 0.10
CA SER A 561 25.43 10.21 0.19
C SER A 561 25.88 9.06 1.07
N SER A 562 27.08 8.54 0.81
CA SER A 562 27.73 7.52 1.63
C SER A 562 26.84 6.32 2.00
N ALA A 563 25.98 5.89 1.07
CA ALA A 563 25.02 4.81 1.24
C ALA A 563 25.31 3.63 0.29
N ILE A 564 25.06 2.40 0.71
CA ILE A 564 25.16 1.22 -0.15
C ILE A 564 24.03 0.23 0.10
N ALA A 565 23.62 -0.47 -0.98
CA ALA A 565 22.60 -1.51 -0.93
C ALA A 565 23.22 -2.88 -0.68
N VAL A 566 22.61 -3.64 0.22
CA VAL A 566 22.76 -5.09 0.33
C VAL A 566 21.48 -5.70 -0.23
N CYS A 567 21.62 -6.37 -1.38
CA CYS A 567 20.50 -6.92 -2.15
C CYS A 567 20.34 -8.41 -1.89
N ASP A 568 19.25 -8.79 -1.23
CA ASP A 568 18.87 -10.18 -1.04
C ASP A 568 18.23 -10.81 -2.27
N VAL A 569 18.92 -11.83 -2.77
CA VAL A 569 18.55 -12.64 -3.93
C VAL A 569 18.47 -14.12 -3.57
N SER A 570 18.38 -14.44 -2.28
CA SER A 570 18.28 -15.82 -1.79
C SER A 570 16.96 -16.48 -2.21
N GLY A 571 16.93 -17.82 -2.19
CA GLY A 571 15.78 -18.60 -2.66
C GLY A 571 14.47 -18.32 -1.90
N SER A 572 14.53 -17.89 -0.63
CA SER A 572 13.33 -17.51 0.14
C SER A 572 12.66 -16.24 -0.41
N MET A 573 13.40 -15.41 -1.15
CA MET A 573 12.90 -14.19 -1.79
C MET A 573 12.13 -14.46 -3.09
N GLU A 574 12.13 -15.69 -3.61
CA GLU A 574 11.48 -16.05 -4.88
C GLU A 574 9.95 -16.25 -4.76
N GLU A 575 9.44 -16.52 -3.57
CA GLU A 575 8.02 -16.80 -3.36
C GLU A 575 7.18 -15.52 -3.52
N PRO A 576 6.21 -15.48 -4.47
CA PRO A 576 5.42 -14.27 -4.66
C PRO A 576 4.44 -14.01 -3.52
N LEU A 577 4.55 -12.82 -2.91
CA LEU A 577 3.71 -12.41 -1.77
C LEU A 577 2.28 -12.02 -2.15
N ASN A 578 2.03 -11.73 -3.43
CA ASN A 578 0.76 -11.15 -3.84
C ASN A 578 0.25 -11.71 -5.17
N ARG A 579 -1.03 -11.44 -5.48
CA ARG A 579 -1.67 -11.86 -6.74
C ARG A 579 -1.06 -11.24 -7.98
N GLN A 580 -0.40 -10.09 -7.85
CA GLN A 580 0.40 -9.51 -8.92
C GLN A 580 1.68 -10.32 -9.19
N LYS A 581 1.93 -11.37 -8.40
CA LYS A 581 3.10 -12.25 -8.44
C LYS A 581 4.42 -11.49 -8.31
N ILE A 582 4.42 -10.39 -7.57
CA ILE A 582 5.64 -9.65 -7.23
C ILE A 582 6.24 -10.35 -6.02
N ALA A 583 7.28 -11.14 -6.26
CA ALA A 583 8.09 -11.73 -5.21
C ALA A 583 9.05 -10.71 -4.57
N PRO A 584 9.43 -10.90 -3.28
CA PRO A 584 10.37 -10.04 -2.56
C PRO A 584 11.63 -9.75 -3.35
N ILE A 585 12.15 -10.74 -4.10
CA ILE A 585 13.35 -10.59 -4.94
C ILE A 585 13.23 -9.48 -5.99
N HIS A 586 12.05 -9.30 -6.59
CA HIS A 586 11.84 -8.20 -7.54
C HIS A 586 11.97 -6.84 -6.86
N ASN A 587 11.47 -6.73 -5.63
CA ASN A 587 11.54 -5.51 -4.84
C ASN A 587 12.98 -5.27 -4.35
N ALA A 588 13.70 -6.30 -3.93
CA ALA A 588 15.10 -6.21 -3.50
C ALA A 588 16.00 -5.69 -4.64
N ILE A 589 15.89 -6.29 -5.83
CA ILE A 589 16.61 -5.85 -7.03
C ILE A 589 16.21 -4.42 -7.40
N GLY A 590 14.90 -4.14 -7.44
CA GLY A 590 14.38 -2.82 -7.82
C GLY A 590 14.85 -1.70 -6.89
N LEU A 591 14.72 -1.87 -5.57
CA LEU A 591 15.13 -0.85 -4.60
C LEU A 591 16.66 -0.69 -4.57
N SER A 592 17.41 -1.79 -4.70
CA SER A 592 18.89 -1.74 -4.76
C SER A 592 19.39 -0.97 -5.99
N LEU A 593 18.79 -1.20 -7.16
CA LEU A 593 19.14 -0.47 -8.38
C LEU A 593 18.77 1.01 -8.28
N VAL A 594 17.59 1.35 -7.74
CA VAL A 594 17.21 2.75 -7.50
C VAL A 594 18.23 3.43 -6.59
N MET A 595 18.63 2.77 -5.50
CA MET A 595 19.60 3.35 -4.58
C MET A 595 20.99 3.51 -5.22
N ALA A 596 21.45 2.53 -5.99
CA ALA A 596 22.72 2.62 -6.72
C ALA A 596 22.72 3.83 -7.67
N GLU A 597 21.59 4.17 -8.29
CA GLU A 597 21.48 5.32 -9.19
C GLU A 597 21.29 6.66 -8.50
N VAL A 598 20.59 6.70 -7.35
CA VAL A 598 20.29 7.93 -6.59
C VAL A 598 21.46 8.33 -5.69
N THR A 599 22.29 7.39 -5.28
CA THR A 599 23.45 7.66 -4.42
C THR A 599 24.57 8.36 -5.20
N LYS A 600 25.11 9.43 -4.63
CA LYS A 600 26.24 10.19 -5.19
C LYS A 600 27.51 9.31 -5.26
N PRO A 601 28.43 9.57 -6.20
CA PRO A 601 29.79 9.03 -6.12
C PRO A 601 30.46 9.37 -4.77
N PRO A 602 31.35 8.53 -4.23
CA PRO A 602 31.95 7.34 -4.84
C PRO A 602 31.13 6.04 -4.67
N PHE A 603 30.04 6.05 -3.90
CA PHE A 603 29.27 4.84 -3.61
C PHE A 603 28.19 4.53 -4.66
N GLY A 604 27.71 5.55 -5.37
CA GLY A 604 26.83 5.38 -6.52
C GLY A 604 27.32 4.33 -7.50
N GLY A 605 26.37 3.58 -8.07
CA GLY A 605 26.62 2.48 -9.01
C GLY A 605 27.13 1.18 -8.38
N ARG A 606 27.11 1.03 -7.05
CA ARG A 606 27.58 -0.20 -6.37
C ARG A 606 26.48 -0.85 -5.54
N ILE A 607 26.42 -2.17 -5.57
CA ILE A 607 25.50 -3.02 -4.81
C ILE A 607 26.32 -4.15 -4.20
N ILE A 608 26.01 -4.55 -2.98
CA ILE A 608 26.54 -5.76 -2.34
C ILE A 608 25.52 -6.88 -2.54
N THR A 609 25.96 -8.02 -3.08
CA THR A 609 25.13 -9.22 -3.18
C THR A 609 25.02 -9.89 -1.82
N PHE A 610 23.82 -10.30 -1.44
CA PHE A 610 23.57 -11.02 -0.19
C PHE A 610 23.44 -12.52 -0.48
N SER A 611 24.53 -13.24 -0.27
CA SER A 611 24.64 -14.68 -0.50
C SER A 611 25.68 -15.28 0.46
N GLN A 612 25.95 -16.58 0.31
CA GLN A 612 26.98 -17.29 1.07
C GLN A 612 28.34 -16.58 1.06
N ASP A 613 28.69 -16.00 -0.09
CA ASP A 613 29.96 -15.32 -0.35
C ASP A 613 29.66 -13.94 -0.95
N PRO A 614 29.42 -12.91 -0.10
CA PRO A 614 29.00 -11.60 -0.55
C PRO A 614 30.07 -10.92 -1.40
N SER A 615 29.64 -10.24 -2.46
CA SER A 615 30.54 -9.57 -3.41
C SER A 615 30.01 -8.18 -3.79
N ILE A 616 30.89 -7.30 -4.24
CA ILE A 616 30.50 -5.98 -4.76
C ILE A 616 30.21 -6.13 -6.26
N HIS A 617 28.99 -5.83 -6.63
CA HIS A 617 28.56 -5.68 -8.02
C HIS A 617 28.58 -4.20 -8.42
N ILE A 618 29.25 -3.89 -9.54
CA ILE A 618 29.27 -2.54 -10.12
C ILE A 618 28.23 -2.51 -11.23
N VAL A 619 27.20 -1.70 -11.04
CA VAL A 619 26.11 -1.52 -12.00
C VAL A 619 26.62 -0.76 -13.20
N GLY A 620 26.57 -1.37 -14.38
CA GLY A 620 26.95 -0.73 -15.64
C GLY A 620 25.90 0.26 -16.17
N ASP A 621 26.33 1.16 -17.06
CA ASP A 621 25.44 2.05 -17.81
C ASP A 621 24.75 1.28 -18.95
N SER A 622 23.75 0.48 -18.60
CA SER A 622 22.98 -0.35 -19.54
C SER A 622 21.47 -0.24 -19.29
N SER A 623 20.65 -0.85 -20.16
CA SER A 623 19.19 -0.87 -19.98
C SER A 623 18.80 -1.51 -18.64
N LEU A 624 17.62 -1.20 -18.12
CA LEU A 624 17.08 -1.87 -16.94
C LEU A 624 17.15 -3.41 -17.08
N THR A 625 16.84 -3.94 -18.26
CA THR A 625 16.93 -5.38 -18.55
C THR A 625 18.30 -5.95 -18.35
N ASN A 626 19.33 -5.28 -18.89
CA ASN A 626 20.68 -5.78 -18.76
C ASN A 626 21.13 -5.71 -17.30
N ARG A 627 20.85 -4.61 -16.60
CA ARG A 627 21.18 -4.48 -15.17
C ARG A 627 20.48 -5.51 -14.30
N VAL A 628 19.21 -5.80 -14.57
CA VAL A 628 18.48 -6.87 -13.89
C VAL A 628 19.10 -8.23 -14.22
N ALA A 629 19.35 -8.53 -15.50
CA ALA A 629 19.93 -9.79 -15.94
C ALA A 629 21.34 -10.02 -15.36
N ASP A 630 22.17 -8.97 -15.30
CA ASP A 630 23.52 -8.99 -14.77
C ASP A 630 23.49 -9.32 -13.27
N LEU A 631 22.63 -8.64 -12.50
CA LEU A 631 22.43 -8.93 -11.09
C LEU A 631 21.88 -10.36 -10.89
N GLN A 632 20.95 -10.79 -11.76
CA GLN A 632 20.40 -12.15 -11.83
C GLN A 632 21.42 -13.26 -12.08
N SER A 633 22.49 -12.94 -12.79
CA SER A 633 23.52 -13.91 -13.19
C SER A 633 24.68 -14.01 -12.20
N SER A 634 24.69 -13.22 -11.13
CA SER A 634 25.75 -13.27 -10.11
C SER A 634 25.75 -14.62 -9.39
N ASP A 635 26.80 -14.98 -8.64
CA ASP A 635 26.82 -16.24 -7.89
C ASP A 635 25.98 -16.13 -6.61
N TRP A 636 24.80 -16.77 -6.62
CA TRP A 636 23.70 -16.49 -5.69
C TRP A 636 23.65 -17.34 -4.43
N GLY A 637 24.65 -18.20 -4.18
CA GLY A 637 24.79 -19.09 -3.00
C GLY A 637 23.55 -19.22 -2.10
N TYR A 638 22.84 -20.36 -2.15
CA TYR A 638 21.50 -20.61 -1.56
C TYR A 638 21.32 -20.41 -0.04
N ASN A 639 22.24 -19.75 0.66
CA ASN A 639 22.18 -19.42 2.07
C ASN A 639 22.85 -18.04 2.35
N THR A 640 22.69 -17.51 3.55
CA THR A 640 22.88 -16.09 3.83
C THR A 640 23.79 -15.85 5.04
N ASP A 641 24.94 -15.21 4.85
CA ASP A 641 25.79 -14.78 5.97
C ASP A 641 25.91 -13.25 6.04
N PHE A 642 25.03 -12.64 6.84
CA PHE A 642 25.01 -11.20 7.03
C PHE A 642 26.31 -10.65 7.65
N VAL A 643 26.96 -11.41 8.52
CA VAL A 643 28.20 -10.95 9.19
C VAL A 643 29.34 -10.88 8.18
N LYS A 644 29.38 -11.79 7.19
CA LYS A 644 30.42 -11.77 6.14
C LYS A 644 30.43 -10.50 5.30
N VAL A 645 29.29 -9.86 5.07
CA VAL A 645 29.23 -8.55 4.38
C VAL A 645 30.16 -7.55 5.04
N PHE A 646 30.25 -7.57 6.36
CA PHE A 646 31.11 -6.67 7.10
C PHE A 646 32.51 -7.24 7.30
N ARG A 647 32.61 -8.48 7.77
CA ARG A 647 33.88 -9.11 8.16
C ARG A 647 34.78 -9.50 6.99
N GLN A 648 34.21 -9.84 5.83
CA GLN A 648 34.97 -10.33 4.67
C GLN A 648 35.03 -9.34 3.51
N LEU A 649 34.14 -8.33 3.50
CA LEU A 649 34.06 -7.37 2.40
C LEU A 649 34.38 -5.95 2.87
N ILE A 650 33.52 -5.32 3.68
CA ILE A 650 33.67 -3.90 4.04
C ILE A 650 34.92 -3.64 4.90
N LEU A 651 35.08 -4.35 6.03
CA LEU A 651 36.19 -4.11 6.96
C LEU A 651 37.56 -4.44 6.36
N PRO A 652 37.78 -5.58 5.70
CA PRO A 652 39.08 -5.87 5.08
C PRO A 652 39.47 -4.84 4.03
N LEU A 653 38.52 -4.42 3.17
CA LEU A 653 38.77 -3.37 2.18
C LEU A 653 39.17 -2.05 2.85
N ALA A 654 38.50 -1.66 3.93
CA ALA A 654 38.81 -0.45 4.67
C ALA A 654 40.22 -0.50 5.31
N VAL A 655 40.53 -1.59 6.00
CA VAL A 655 41.80 -1.80 6.70
C VAL A 655 42.98 -1.91 5.73
N GLU A 656 42.84 -2.70 4.66
CA GLU A 656 43.88 -2.91 3.66
C GLU A 656 44.24 -1.60 2.93
N ASN A 657 43.23 -0.80 2.59
CA ASN A 657 43.41 0.44 1.86
C ASN A 657 43.59 1.67 2.77
N LYS A 658 43.59 1.48 4.10
CA LYS A 658 43.70 2.56 5.10
C LYS A 658 42.69 3.67 4.86
N VAL A 659 41.44 3.28 4.56
CA VAL A 659 40.35 4.22 4.30
C VAL A 659 40.13 5.07 5.55
N PRO A 660 40.13 6.40 5.45
CA PRO A 660 39.92 7.25 6.61
C PRO A 660 38.43 7.22 7.02
N PRO A 661 38.08 7.45 8.30
CA PRO A 661 36.71 7.32 8.79
C PRO A 661 35.69 8.16 8.03
N GLU A 662 36.06 9.33 7.51
CA GLU A 662 35.22 10.21 6.70
C GLU A 662 34.81 9.58 5.35
N ASP A 663 35.67 8.78 4.75
CA ASP A 663 35.46 8.12 3.46
C ASP A 663 34.77 6.76 3.59
N MET A 664 34.54 6.30 4.82
CA MET A 664 33.78 5.08 5.08
C MET A 664 32.30 5.26 4.71
N VAL A 665 31.70 4.15 4.27
CA VAL A 665 30.24 4.08 4.13
C VAL A 665 29.58 4.45 5.46
N LYS A 666 28.58 5.33 5.39
CA LYS A 666 27.86 5.84 6.57
C LYS A 666 26.52 5.14 6.78
N ARG A 667 25.92 4.62 5.71
CA ARG A 667 24.63 3.92 5.76
C ARG A 667 24.62 2.68 4.90
N VAL A 668 24.13 1.57 5.44
CA VAL A 668 23.93 0.32 4.70
C VAL A 668 22.46 -0.04 4.76
N PHE A 669 21.83 -0.19 3.60
CA PHE A 669 20.44 -0.63 3.50
C PHE A 669 20.40 -2.11 3.15
N VAL A 670 19.61 -2.85 3.91
CA VAL A 670 19.53 -4.30 3.83
C VAL A 670 18.13 -4.66 3.34
N PHE A 671 18.00 -4.93 2.04
CA PHE A 671 16.74 -5.32 1.42
C PHE A 671 16.62 -6.84 1.45
N SER A 672 15.88 -7.38 2.42
CA SER A 672 15.84 -8.83 2.70
C SER A 672 14.51 -9.25 3.35
N ASP A 673 14.28 -10.55 3.49
CA ASP A 673 13.20 -11.14 4.28
C ASP A 673 13.48 -11.19 5.80
N MET A 674 14.65 -10.70 6.22
CA MET A 674 15.18 -10.70 7.60
C MET A 674 15.49 -12.09 8.17
N GLN A 675 15.51 -13.15 7.34
CA GLN A 675 15.83 -14.52 7.77
C GLN A 675 17.33 -14.82 7.67
N PHE A 676 18.15 -14.12 8.46
CA PHE A 676 19.61 -14.33 8.45
C PHE A 676 20.02 -15.68 9.06
N ASP A 677 21.07 -16.31 8.54
CA ASP A 677 21.58 -17.59 9.06
C ASP A 677 22.34 -17.42 10.39
N GLU A 678 22.69 -18.54 11.02
CA GLU A 678 23.52 -18.62 12.22
C GLU A 678 24.81 -17.76 12.10
N ALA A 679 24.93 -16.74 12.97
CA ALA A 679 26.01 -15.76 12.92
C ALA A 679 27.37 -16.29 13.44
N GLN A 680 27.39 -17.46 14.07
CA GLN A 680 28.60 -18.05 14.66
C GLN A 680 29.03 -19.30 13.88
N PRO A 681 30.33 -19.50 13.65
CA PRO A 681 30.80 -20.76 13.08
C PRO A 681 30.49 -21.88 14.08
N LYS A 682 29.85 -22.97 13.62
CA LYS A 682 29.78 -24.24 14.34
C LYS A 682 31.18 -24.54 14.84
N LEU A 683 31.38 -24.62 16.17
CA LEU A 683 32.68 -24.90 16.80
C LEU A 683 33.36 -26.05 16.05
N SER A 684 34.29 -25.73 15.15
CA SER A 684 34.97 -26.71 14.33
C SER A 684 36.33 -27.05 14.90
N HIS A 685 36.52 -26.99 16.23
CA HIS A 685 37.64 -27.63 16.90
C HIS A 685 37.20 -28.13 18.28
N PHE A 686 36.91 -29.42 18.36
CA PHE A 686 36.74 -30.16 19.61
C PHE A 686 38.10 -30.18 20.31
N ASN A 687 38.40 -29.18 21.15
CA ASN A 687 39.51 -29.26 22.10
C ASN A 687 38.93 -29.82 23.42
N PRO A 688 39.20 -31.08 23.81
CA PRO A 688 38.54 -31.73 24.94
C PRO A 688 38.89 -31.14 26.33
N GLN A 689 39.75 -30.13 26.38
CA GLN A 689 40.38 -29.63 27.61
C GLN A 689 40.00 -28.18 27.97
N GLU A 690 39.16 -27.51 27.17
CA GLU A 690 38.58 -26.22 27.57
C GLU A 690 37.10 -26.41 27.90
N PRO A 691 36.61 -25.88 29.05
CA PRO A 691 35.17 -25.81 29.28
C PRO A 691 34.59 -24.94 28.16
N ALA A 692 33.78 -25.54 27.28
CA ALA A 692 33.09 -24.82 26.23
C ALA A 692 32.34 -23.66 26.88
N LYS A 693 32.85 -22.43 26.71
CA LYS A 693 32.07 -21.24 27.07
C LYS A 693 30.82 -21.31 26.21
N ALA A 694 29.67 -21.41 26.86
CA ALA A 694 28.39 -21.35 26.15
C ALA A 694 28.42 -20.10 25.26
N PRO A 695 28.09 -20.22 23.96
CA PRO A 695 28.13 -19.10 23.04
C PRO A 695 27.28 -17.97 23.63
N LYS A 696 27.89 -16.79 23.76
CA LYS A 696 27.18 -15.61 24.24
C LYS A 696 26.12 -15.27 23.19
N TRP A 697 24.87 -15.11 23.64
CA TRP A 697 23.78 -14.70 22.75
C TRP A 697 24.05 -13.27 22.28
N GLU A 698 24.31 -13.10 20.99
CA GLU A 698 24.59 -11.82 20.36
C GLU A 698 23.89 -11.80 18.99
N THR A 699 23.12 -10.75 18.70
CA THR A 699 22.50 -10.59 17.38
C THR A 699 23.54 -10.21 16.33
N HIS A 700 23.21 -10.39 15.05
CA HIS A 700 24.09 -9.98 13.96
C HIS A 700 24.53 -8.51 14.07
N GLN A 701 23.62 -7.62 14.49
CA GLN A 701 23.94 -6.20 14.70
C GLN A 701 24.98 -5.99 15.80
N GLN A 702 24.87 -6.73 16.92
CA GLN A 702 25.82 -6.63 18.02
C GLN A 702 27.21 -7.16 17.62
N ILE A 703 27.26 -8.23 16.83
CA ILE A 703 28.50 -8.78 16.29
C ILE A 703 29.16 -7.77 15.36
N VAL A 704 28.43 -7.21 14.39
CA VAL A 704 28.96 -6.21 13.45
C VAL A 704 29.46 -4.98 14.21
N ALA A 705 28.69 -4.47 15.19
CA ALA A 705 29.09 -3.31 15.96
C ALA A 705 30.39 -3.53 16.76
N LYS A 706 30.61 -4.76 17.23
CA LYS A 706 31.85 -5.15 17.90
C LYS A 706 33.03 -5.21 16.93
N GLU A 707 32.87 -5.88 15.80
CA GLU A 707 33.92 -6.03 14.77
C GLU A 707 34.42 -4.67 14.26
N PHE A 708 33.53 -3.71 13.99
CA PHE A 708 33.91 -2.35 13.60
C PHE A 708 34.71 -1.64 14.68
N ARG A 709 34.26 -1.72 15.94
CA ARG A 709 34.94 -1.10 17.08
C ARG A 709 36.33 -1.68 17.29
N ASP A 710 36.48 -3.00 17.15
CA ASP A 710 37.76 -3.71 17.30
C ASP A 710 38.76 -3.31 16.21
N HIS A 711 38.29 -2.87 15.03
CA HIS A 711 39.13 -2.35 13.93
C HIS A 711 39.27 -0.82 13.92
N GLY A 712 38.73 -0.12 14.92
CA GLY A 712 38.84 1.35 15.05
C GLY A 712 37.95 2.15 14.10
N TYR A 713 36.91 1.53 13.53
CA TYR A 713 35.94 2.19 12.65
C TYR A 713 34.59 2.42 13.33
N GLU A 714 33.89 3.47 12.91
CA GLU A 714 32.50 3.67 13.28
C GLU A 714 31.58 2.72 12.52
N VAL A 715 30.61 2.14 13.21
CA VAL A 715 29.58 1.29 12.61
C VAL A 715 28.68 2.17 11.72
N PRO A 716 28.47 1.83 10.45
CA PRO A 716 27.49 2.53 9.62
C PRO A 716 26.07 2.31 10.17
N ASP A 717 25.19 3.28 9.93
CA ASP A 717 23.77 3.11 10.23
C ASP A 717 23.21 1.95 9.39
N LEU A 718 22.56 0.99 10.04
CA LEU A 718 21.97 -0.17 9.36
C LEU A 718 20.47 0.02 9.20
N VAL A 719 20.01 0.15 7.95
CA VAL A 719 18.59 0.24 7.60
C VAL A 719 18.10 -1.14 7.19
N TYR A 720 17.42 -1.83 8.09
CA TYR A 720 16.78 -3.11 7.85
C TYR A 720 15.45 -2.87 7.12
N TRP A 721 15.36 -3.33 5.87
CA TRP A 721 14.17 -3.17 5.03
C TRP A 721 13.53 -4.52 4.76
N ASN A 722 12.49 -4.86 5.53
CA ASN A 722 11.78 -6.13 5.44
C ASN A 722 10.85 -6.16 4.21
N LEU A 723 11.16 -7.01 3.24
CA LEU A 723 10.42 -7.17 1.98
C LEU A 723 9.51 -8.39 1.95
N ALA A 724 9.73 -9.38 2.83
CA ALA A 724 8.92 -10.60 2.88
C ALA A 724 7.69 -10.44 3.77
N GLU A 725 7.64 -9.39 4.61
CA GLU A 725 6.46 -9.06 5.39
C GLU A 725 6.03 -10.20 6.34
N ARG A 726 6.95 -11.13 6.65
CA ARG A 726 6.72 -12.29 7.51
C ARG A 726 6.78 -11.89 8.98
N SER A 727 5.77 -12.31 9.74
CA SER A 727 5.73 -12.19 11.21
C SER A 727 6.80 -13.10 11.82
N GLY A 728 7.65 -12.59 12.72
CA GLY A 728 8.77 -13.40 13.19
C GLY A 728 9.82 -12.68 14.02
N ALA A 729 11.04 -13.24 13.98
CA ALA A 729 12.18 -12.66 14.65
C ALA A 729 12.57 -11.33 14.00
N VAL A 730 12.97 -10.34 14.81
CA VAL A 730 13.34 -9.00 14.35
C VAL A 730 14.83 -8.73 14.59
N PRO A 731 15.51 -8.00 13.68
CA PRO A 731 16.95 -7.81 13.79
C PRO A 731 17.35 -6.80 14.87
N VAL A 732 16.43 -5.89 15.26
CA VAL A 732 16.69 -4.74 16.15
C VAL A 732 15.50 -4.44 17.06
N THR A 733 15.77 -3.80 18.21
CA THR A 733 14.75 -3.24 19.12
C THR A 733 14.46 -1.78 18.79
N ALA A 734 13.36 -1.25 19.33
CA ALA A 734 12.86 0.11 19.08
C ALA A 734 13.85 1.25 19.38
N ASP A 735 14.77 1.03 20.31
CA ASP A 735 15.71 2.00 20.88
C ASP A 735 17.17 1.78 20.42
N MET A 736 17.40 0.83 19.50
CA MET A 736 18.75 0.47 19.08
C MET A 736 19.37 1.54 18.18
N GLU A 737 20.22 2.38 18.77
CA GLU A 737 20.95 3.44 18.08
C GLU A 737 21.79 2.93 16.88
N GLY A 738 21.84 3.75 15.82
CA GLY A 738 22.50 3.44 14.57
C GLY A 738 21.74 2.42 13.72
N THR A 739 20.44 2.26 13.95
CA THR A 739 19.60 1.33 13.18
C THR A 739 18.25 1.92 12.79
N ALA A 740 17.69 1.42 11.71
CA ALA A 740 16.33 1.73 11.27
C ALA A 740 15.63 0.45 10.85
N LEU A 741 14.32 0.38 11.07
CA LEU A 741 13.48 -0.73 10.65
C LEU A 741 12.34 -0.20 9.77
N VAL A 742 12.30 -0.66 8.52
CA VAL A 742 11.33 -0.25 7.50
C VAL A 742 10.73 -1.51 6.89
N SER A 743 9.45 -1.49 6.54
CA SER A 743 8.84 -2.58 5.78
C SER A 743 7.97 -2.10 4.62
N GLY A 744 7.67 -3.03 3.72
CA GLY A 744 6.84 -2.80 2.55
C GLY A 744 7.65 -2.58 1.27
N GLN A 745 6.93 -2.47 0.16
CA GLN A 745 7.51 -2.57 -1.19
C GLN A 745 7.65 -1.21 -1.91
N SER A 746 7.32 -0.12 -1.20
CA SER A 746 7.20 1.22 -1.76
C SER A 746 8.50 2.00 -1.69
N GLN A 747 8.94 2.49 -2.85
CA GLN A 747 10.06 3.43 -2.95
C GLN A 747 9.78 4.78 -2.27
N ALA A 748 8.53 5.10 -1.94
CA ALA A 748 8.17 6.36 -1.30
C ALA A 748 8.87 6.55 0.06
N LEU A 749 9.03 5.46 0.82
CA LEU A 749 9.70 5.48 2.11
C LEU A 749 11.21 5.76 1.99
N MET A 750 11.82 5.60 0.80
CA MET A 750 13.23 5.97 0.59
C MET A 750 13.44 7.48 0.76
N LYS A 751 12.41 8.29 0.51
CA LYS A 751 12.44 9.75 0.67
C LYS A 751 12.75 10.20 2.10
N VAL A 752 12.47 9.36 3.10
CA VAL A 752 12.78 9.60 4.52
C VAL A 752 14.29 9.72 4.74
N PHE A 753 15.08 9.03 3.92
CA PHE A 753 16.53 8.91 4.07
C PHE A 753 17.33 9.84 3.15
N LEU A 754 16.68 10.56 2.23
CA LEU A 754 17.32 11.49 1.30
C LEU A 754 17.76 12.78 2.02
N GLU A 755 18.94 13.30 1.67
CA GLU A 755 19.40 14.64 2.09
C GLU A 755 18.44 15.71 1.54
N GLY A 756 17.95 16.61 2.40
CA GLY A 756 16.97 17.62 2.01
C GLY A 756 15.64 17.05 1.50
N GLY A 757 15.34 15.79 1.85
CA GLY A 757 14.12 15.09 1.41
C GLY A 757 12.83 15.66 2.00
N VAL A 758 11.70 15.13 1.52
CA VAL A 758 10.33 15.59 1.89
C VAL A 758 10.04 15.49 3.40
N PHE A 759 10.83 14.71 4.15
CA PHE A 759 10.69 14.52 5.59
C PHE A 759 11.60 15.44 6.44
N GLY A 760 12.26 16.43 5.84
CA GLY A 760 13.09 17.42 6.56
C GLY A 760 14.40 16.88 7.15
N GLU A 761 15.30 17.79 7.53
CA GLU A 761 16.43 17.49 8.42
C GLU A 761 15.92 17.43 9.87
N GLU A 762 16.59 16.63 10.71
CA GLU A 762 16.24 16.53 12.13
C GLU A 762 16.32 17.92 12.75
N GLU A 763 15.17 18.52 13.10
CA GLU A 763 15.16 19.65 14.01
C GLU A 763 15.81 19.17 15.30
N GLU A 764 16.96 19.76 15.64
CA GLU A 764 17.58 19.56 16.94
C GLU A 764 16.49 19.83 17.98
N GLU A 765 16.14 18.82 18.79
CA GLU A 765 15.23 19.00 19.92
C GLU A 765 15.78 20.17 20.76
N GLU A 766 15.18 21.35 20.62
CA GLU A 766 15.39 22.46 21.54
C GLU A 766 14.86 21.96 22.89
N GLU A 767 15.78 21.47 23.73
CA GLU A 767 15.48 21.30 25.15
C GLU A 767 14.93 22.64 25.63
N ALA A 768 13.68 22.63 26.09
CA ALA A 768 13.05 23.75 26.74
C ALA A 768 14.01 24.29 27.81
N GLU A 769 14.49 25.52 27.62
CA GLU A 769 15.06 26.29 28.71
C GLU A 769 13.96 26.44 29.76
N ASP A 770 14.02 25.58 30.78
CA ASP A 770 13.39 25.83 32.06
C ASP A 770 14.02 27.10 32.62
N GLY A 771 13.38 28.22 32.29
CA GLY A 771 13.62 29.50 32.90
C GLY A 771 13.24 29.43 34.38
N GLN A 772 14.24 29.21 35.22
CA GLN A 772 14.28 29.71 36.59
C GLN A 772 15.74 29.79 37.04
N GLY A 773 16.31 30.99 36.87
CA GLY A 773 17.61 31.32 37.39
C GLY A 773 17.55 31.63 38.89
N GLU A 774 18.49 31.06 39.63
CA GLU A 774 19.21 31.65 40.76
C GLU A 774 20.61 31.00 40.68
N GLY A 775 21.66 31.69 40.21
CA GLY A 775 22.45 32.60 41.03
C GLY A 775 23.51 31.81 41.81
N GLU A 776 24.75 31.73 41.32
CA GLU A 776 26.00 31.92 42.11
C GLU A 776 27.28 31.51 41.35
N ASP A 777 28.20 32.47 41.31
CA ASP A 777 29.66 32.37 41.35
C ASP A 777 30.41 31.35 40.47
N ARG A 778 30.97 31.87 39.36
CA ARG A 778 32.29 31.42 38.90
C ARG A 778 33.27 32.58 38.82
N LYS A 779 34.25 32.53 39.72
CA LYS A 779 35.44 33.38 39.83
C LYS A 779 36.08 33.65 38.46
N MET A 780 36.21 34.92 38.11
CA MET A 780 37.21 35.40 37.16
C MET A 780 38.58 35.33 37.83
N GLU A 781 39.47 34.49 37.30
CA GLU A 781 40.90 34.59 37.57
C GLU A 781 41.52 35.47 36.47
N VAL A 782 42.04 36.63 36.87
CA VAL A 782 42.78 37.54 35.99
C VAL A 782 44.23 37.06 35.98
N VAL A 783 44.74 36.74 34.79
CA VAL A 783 46.18 36.63 34.54
C VAL A 783 46.54 37.65 33.48
N ASP A 784 47.19 38.72 33.92
CA ASP A 784 47.94 39.64 33.08
C ASP A 784 49.20 38.95 32.53
N GLY A 785 49.52 39.16 31.25
CA GLY A 785 50.89 39.03 30.77
C GLY A 785 51.08 38.35 29.40
N ASP A 786 51.07 39.19 28.36
CA ASP A 786 51.96 39.15 27.18
C ASP A 786 52.42 37.82 26.56
N GLY A 787 51.77 37.45 25.44
CA GLY A 787 52.35 36.51 24.47
C GLY A 787 51.34 35.91 23.50
N GLU A 788 51.19 36.56 22.34
CA GLU A 788 50.71 36.03 21.04
C GLU A 788 50.30 34.54 20.98
N TRP A 789 49.00 34.23 20.95
CA TRP A 789 48.47 32.93 20.45
C TRP A 789 47.10 33.08 19.78
N GLY A 790 46.98 32.46 18.61
CA GLY A 790 45.75 32.38 17.83
C GLY A 790 44.63 31.65 18.57
N VAL A 791 43.40 32.10 18.32
CA VAL A 791 42.17 31.51 18.85
C VAL A 791 41.99 30.12 18.24
N VAL A 792 42.28 29.07 19.01
CA VAL A 792 41.73 27.74 18.77
C VAL A 792 40.30 27.76 19.31
N GLN A 793 39.32 27.86 18.42
CA GLN A 793 37.95 27.47 18.76
C GLN A 793 37.95 25.94 18.89
N GLU A 794 37.97 25.42 20.13
CA GLU A 794 37.44 24.09 20.39
C GLU A 794 35.95 24.11 20.03
N GLN A 795 35.64 23.72 18.80
CA GLN A 795 34.30 23.28 18.46
C GLN A 795 34.03 22.02 19.28
N GLY A 796 33.34 22.19 20.41
CA GLY A 796 32.75 21.08 21.15
C GLY A 796 31.93 20.24 20.18
N ASN A 797 32.44 19.05 19.88
CA ASN A 797 31.84 18.11 18.95
C ASN A 797 30.54 17.59 19.58
N LYS A 798 29.42 18.31 19.43
CA LYS A 798 28.09 17.81 19.79
C LYS A 798 27.87 16.53 18.97
N LYS A 799 27.94 15.37 19.63
CA LYS A 799 27.63 14.09 18.99
C LYS A 799 26.20 14.17 18.46
N LYS A 800 26.02 14.14 17.14
CA LYS A 800 24.71 13.93 16.52
C LYS A 800 24.10 12.66 17.10
N LYS A 801 22.87 12.75 17.60
CA LYS A 801 22.10 11.60 18.10
C LYS A 801 21.97 10.61 16.94
N LYS A 802 22.32 9.35 17.16
CA LYS A 802 22.25 8.33 16.11
C LYS A 802 20.79 7.97 15.84
N VAL A 803 20.49 7.59 14.60
CA VAL A 803 19.15 7.16 14.18
C VAL A 803 18.74 5.91 14.97
N ASP A 804 17.50 5.88 15.48
CA ASP A 804 16.86 4.71 16.05
C ASP A 804 15.56 4.35 15.30
N PRO A 805 15.07 3.10 15.37
CA PRO A 805 13.87 2.69 14.64
C PRO A 805 12.60 3.49 14.98
N MET A 806 12.40 3.87 16.24
CA MET A 806 11.27 4.69 16.64
C MET A 806 11.40 6.14 16.17
N GLY A 807 12.61 6.68 16.10
CA GLY A 807 12.91 7.99 15.54
C GLY A 807 12.51 8.07 14.06
N ILE A 808 12.82 7.02 13.29
CA ILE A 808 12.37 6.91 11.89
C ILE A 808 10.85 6.84 11.80
N LEU A 809 10.20 6.04 12.65
CA LEU A 809 8.74 5.96 12.64
C LEU A 809 8.10 7.32 12.98
N ARG A 810 8.59 8.01 14.01
CA ARG A 810 8.16 9.37 14.38
C ARG A 810 8.35 10.35 13.23
N LYS A 811 9.48 10.30 12.53
CA LYS A 811 9.73 11.13 11.34
C LYS A 811 8.72 10.87 10.22
N ILE A 812 8.35 9.61 9.97
CA ILE A 812 7.37 9.24 8.95
C ILE A 812 5.98 9.75 9.29
N VAL A 813 5.48 9.49 10.51
CA VAL A 813 4.12 9.88 10.93
C VAL A 813 4.01 11.35 11.30
N GLY A 814 5.13 12.01 11.60
CA GLY A 814 5.23 13.43 11.93
C GLY A 814 5.18 14.37 10.72
N HIS A 815 5.16 13.83 9.50
CA HIS A 815 5.05 14.63 8.29
C HIS A 815 3.72 15.41 8.23
N GLU A 816 3.77 16.69 7.83
CA GLU A 816 2.62 17.65 7.81
C GLU A 816 1.36 17.10 7.11
N ALA A 817 1.56 16.28 6.07
CA ALA A 817 0.48 15.61 5.35
C ALA A 817 -0.33 14.61 6.20
N PHE A 818 0.03 14.35 7.46
CA PHE A 818 -0.77 13.55 8.39
C PHE A 818 -1.35 14.38 9.54
N ASP A 819 -1.09 15.68 9.60
CA ASP A 819 -1.50 16.57 10.71
C ASP A 819 -2.99 16.89 10.74
N MET A 820 -3.74 16.49 9.72
CA MET A 820 -5.19 16.63 9.66
C MET A 820 -5.93 15.45 10.30
N LEU A 821 -5.23 14.37 10.63
CA LEU A 821 -5.82 13.18 11.22
C LEU A 821 -6.22 13.46 12.68
N ARG A 822 -7.42 13.02 13.07
CA ARG A 822 -8.00 13.27 14.41
C ARG A 822 -8.63 12.01 14.97
N VAL A 823 -8.38 11.72 16.25
CA VAL A 823 -9.11 10.69 17.00
C VAL A 823 -10.25 11.38 17.75
N VAL A 824 -11.46 10.83 17.69
CA VAL A 824 -12.69 11.46 18.21
C VAL A 824 -13.66 10.49 18.89
N ASP A 825 -13.31 9.20 18.96
CA ASP A 825 -14.11 8.20 19.68
C ASP A 825 -13.89 8.27 21.18
#